data_AF-A0A662JKC2-F1
#
_entry.id   AF-A0A662JKC2-F1
#
_cell.length_a   1.000
_cell.length_b   1.000
_cell.length_c   1.000
_cell.angle_alpha   90.00
_cell.angle_beta   90.00
_cell.angle_gamma   90.00
#
_symmetry.space_group_name_H-M   'P 1'
#
loop_
_entity.id
_entity.type
_entity.pdbx_description
1 polymer ?
#
loop_
_entity_poly.entity_id
_entity_poly.type
_entity_poly.pdbx_seq_one_letter_code
_entity_poly.pdbx_strand_id
1 'polypeptide(L)'
;MRSHSQPSRKGRSKSTLTSIAILTALMLIALTSISHVSGQATSWLKVIENADVSTSLVVGSDGLYIAGVTSHFSPYYNVFVCKLDFNGDLQWFKVITPSHTLFDVVMALGSDGIYLAASNQTTSSFEDIFVCKLDFNGDLQWSRVINGSGVDVPYAIAVGDGVYVAGYAGSYTPNNTFVCKFSLDGDLQWFKTIGISGSDFMYGQSMALGSDGIYIATADDDISVFKLDFDGNLQWLKKLKYDWGSEKAYALTLGSDGVYLAGELSDVYGATMMVVCKLDFNGDLQWFKAINSTAPSGYYEGHAYAIAASGDELYVAGVIQGPIASYASICKLSSDGDLEWVKALELADAKGLAISPSSLYLAGSSYGAYACRLDLDVSIDVFKWMGGEAWQNISVYKFNMEIYDLTPLVAATSISPTIDSPTTPVNTASPTVASQAASEHLACGFKVKPLAIFSDNFEGGVDGWSHGGTNDCWEWGMPISGPGSAYSASCCWATKLDGNYLDNALCNLTSPPISLPAGEFYLTVKMWFSIEHWYDSCWVEVSTDNGFTWFKAYPISGLSYSPTRWGDGYTGDSGGWVAAVFNLTGYGPCTLRVKFVLKSDGSLNEPGWYIDDVAITSMTYTVGPPCSGAHFSSIQEAVNSVPSGSTILVLSSYSGSCESVVVNNSVTIVGESRDVVLCSPSPDQPVFNVTVDEVRICNLTITGCSADTPRVWLHNVTGCVVENCVFNATGSGGGHVIYVYYGGDNTVTNCTIYGSCGSIYLENSNGNKLTHLDVSDLDYSYAIFIDSGSNNLVESCTITNVGSSSQYGAVTIFGGSTNTVDNCVLHGGYAGVYITGSSYNIITNCAISGFTYAVMIRDKSHNTISQNTIHDCSYGITVYDSDDLISSNVIYDVQNDAIRLQNSQNHVVKDNVISTSKYGLDTSNCENLTVVNNTVQNCDYGMYITTNKGVIKDNSISSCDEGLILWGSRSCCVYGNNITGCLYS
;
A
#
# COMPACT_ATOMS: atom_id res chain seq x y z
N MET A 1 -73.27 22.13 60.62
CA MET A 1 -73.65 22.73 59.32
C MET A 1 -73.17 21.78 58.26
N ARG A 2 -74.09 20.96 57.72
CA ARG A 2 -74.57 21.00 56.32
C ARG A 2 -73.43 20.83 55.30
N SER A 3 -73.44 19.89 54.35
CA SER A 3 -74.43 18.87 53.97
C SER A 3 -73.89 18.19 52.71
N HIS A 4 -74.00 16.84 52.65
CA HIS A 4 -74.51 16.05 51.52
C HIS A 4 -73.68 16.05 50.21
N SER A 5 -73.53 14.97 49.44
CA SER A 5 -74.25 13.70 49.35
C SER A 5 -73.53 12.81 48.33
N GLN A 6 -73.39 11.51 48.62
CA GLN A 6 -73.39 10.47 47.57
C GLN A 6 -74.81 10.29 47.01
N PRO A 7 -75.01 9.55 45.90
CA PRO A 7 -75.44 8.17 46.13
C PRO A 7 -74.94 7.11 45.12
N SER A 8 -74.82 5.91 45.69
CA SER A 8 -74.84 4.56 45.13
C SER A 8 -76.07 4.20 44.26
N ARG A 9 -75.99 3.17 43.41
CA ARG A 9 -76.48 1.77 43.64
C ARG A 9 -76.81 0.98 42.33
N LYS A 10 -76.24 -0.22 42.27
CA LYS A 10 -76.81 -1.55 41.89
C LYS A 10 -77.96 -1.64 40.87
N GLY A 11 -77.71 -2.44 39.82
CA GLY A 11 -78.71 -3.24 39.09
C GLY A 11 -78.08 -4.52 38.54
N ARG A 12 -78.51 -5.69 39.04
CA ARG A 12 -78.13 -7.04 38.62
C ARG A 12 -79.34 -7.61 37.86
N SER A 13 -79.13 -8.29 36.72
CA SER A 13 -79.65 -9.65 36.42
C SER A 13 -80.08 -9.88 34.96
N LYS A 14 -79.68 -11.06 34.44
CA LYS A 14 -80.25 -11.88 33.33
C LYS A 14 -80.00 -11.29 31.92
N SER A 15 -79.45 -11.98 30.93
CA SER A 15 -79.44 -13.42 30.62
C SER A 15 -78.35 -13.75 29.59
N THR A 16 -77.43 -14.63 29.98
CA THR A 16 -77.01 -15.85 29.25
C THR A 16 -77.34 -15.97 27.74
N LEU A 17 -76.29 -16.31 26.99
CA LEU A 17 -76.28 -17.01 25.68
C LEU A 17 -76.58 -16.18 24.43
N THR A 18 -75.62 -15.34 24.05
CA THR A 18 -74.96 -15.37 22.73
C THR A 18 -73.73 -14.46 22.80
N SER A 19 -72.58 -14.91 22.27
CA SER A 19 -71.29 -14.17 22.12
C SER A 19 -70.14 -14.56 23.08
N ILE A 20 -69.70 -15.83 23.04
CA ILE A 20 -68.31 -16.22 23.35
C ILE A 20 -67.50 -16.21 22.03
N ALA A 21 -67.51 -15.08 21.32
CA ALA A 21 -66.78 -14.96 20.05
C ALA A 21 -66.27 -13.54 19.71
N ILE A 22 -66.51 -12.52 20.55
CA ILE A 22 -66.13 -11.12 20.22
C ILE A 22 -65.65 -10.35 21.47
N LEU A 23 -64.76 -10.94 22.28
CA LEU A 23 -64.13 -10.21 23.40
C LEU A 23 -62.66 -10.59 23.68
N THR A 24 -61.99 -11.17 22.69
CA THR A 24 -60.52 -11.22 22.58
C THR A 24 -59.98 -10.39 21.41
N ALA A 25 -60.83 -9.55 20.78
CA ALA A 25 -60.52 -8.80 19.56
C ALA A 25 -60.55 -7.25 19.72
N LEU A 26 -60.38 -6.73 20.94
CA LEU A 26 -60.35 -5.27 21.21
C LEU A 26 -59.18 -4.83 22.10
N MET A 27 -58.13 -5.66 22.15
CA MET A 27 -56.81 -5.30 22.69
C MET A 27 -55.70 -5.34 21.61
N LEU A 28 -56.08 -5.61 20.36
CA LEU A 28 -55.28 -5.50 19.14
C LEU A 28 -56.15 -4.72 18.15
N ILE A 29 -55.57 -3.77 17.40
CA ILE A 29 -56.24 -2.85 16.45
C ILE A 29 -56.71 -1.52 17.08
N ALA A 30 -55.73 -0.76 17.59
CA ALA A 30 -55.66 0.70 17.45
C ALA A 30 -54.17 1.06 17.32
N LEU A 31 -53.53 0.47 16.32
CA LEU A 31 -52.12 0.65 15.97
C LEU A 31 -52.01 0.67 14.44
N THR A 32 -52.73 1.59 13.79
CA THR A 32 -52.50 1.96 12.39
C THR A 32 -52.96 3.40 12.16
N SER A 33 -52.09 4.35 12.49
CA SER A 33 -51.91 5.59 11.73
C SER A 33 -50.70 6.33 12.32
N ILE A 34 -49.51 5.85 11.95
CA ILE A 34 -48.26 6.57 11.67
C ILE A 34 -47.25 5.44 11.48
N SER A 35 -46.75 5.30 10.26
CA SER A 35 -45.52 4.57 9.98
C SER A 35 -44.40 5.22 10.80
N HIS A 36 -43.86 4.52 11.80
CA HIS A 36 -42.53 4.79 12.31
C HIS A 36 -41.59 3.76 11.71
N VAL A 37 -40.73 4.26 10.82
CA VAL A 37 -39.46 3.65 10.47
C VAL A 37 -38.68 3.49 11.77
N SER A 38 -38.27 2.28 12.15
CA SER A 38 -37.37 2.08 13.29
C SER A 38 -36.22 1.14 12.92
N GLY A 39 -35.45 1.56 11.93
CA GLY A 39 -34.00 1.35 11.92
C GLY A 39 -33.37 2.68 12.31
N GLN A 40 -33.52 3.11 13.57
CA GLN A 40 -32.82 4.27 14.10
C GLN A 40 -31.64 3.74 14.89
N ALA A 41 -30.42 4.06 14.44
CA ALA A 41 -29.25 3.97 15.30
C ALA A 41 -29.55 4.80 16.55
N THR A 42 -29.53 4.14 17.71
CA THR A 42 -29.75 4.80 18.99
C THR A 42 -28.40 5.29 19.48
N SER A 43 -28.32 6.59 19.79
CA SER A 43 -27.21 7.18 20.54
C SER A 43 -26.87 6.32 21.77
N TRP A 44 -25.58 6.17 22.09
CA TRP A 44 -25.11 5.26 23.13
C TRP A 44 -24.07 5.91 24.04
N LEU A 45 -23.97 5.43 25.27
CA LEU A 45 -22.94 5.76 26.24
C LEU A 45 -22.35 4.45 26.78
N LYS A 46 -21.04 4.31 26.73
CA LYS A 46 -20.31 3.11 27.17
C LYS A 46 -19.19 3.51 28.11
N VAL A 47 -19.05 2.78 29.21
CA VAL A 47 -17.87 2.87 30.08
C VAL A 47 -16.80 1.96 29.48
N ILE A 48 -15.57 2.43 29.43
CA ILE A 48 -14.42 1.64 29.01
C ILE A 48 -13.91 0.93 30.26
N GLU A 49 -14.17 -0.38 30.35
CA GLU A 49 -13.72 -1.17 31.50
C GLU A 49 -12.19 -1.17 31.61
N ASN A 50 -11.68 -1.11 32.84
CA ASN A 50 -10.24 -1.06 33.15
C ASN A 50 -9.50 0.20 32.66
N ALA A 51 -10.23 1.27 32.34
CA ALA A 51 -9.68 2.57 31.98
C ALA A 51 -10.08 3.64 33.02
N ASP A 52 -9.11 4.43 33.49
CA ASP A 52 -9.35 5.46 34.51
C ASP A 52 -9.82 6.78 33.86
N VAL A 53 -9.07 7.24 32.85
CA VAL A 53 -9.27 8.54 32.19
C VAL A 53 -9.04 8.39 30.69
N SER A 54 -9.97 8.82 29.84
CA SER A 54 -9.75 8.95 28.39
C SER A 54 -9.49 10.40 28.00
N THR A 55 -8.43 10.63 27.23
CA THR A 55 -7.95 11.98 26.87
C THR A 55 -7.96 12.24 25.37
N SER A 56 -7.95 11.19 24.53
CA SER A 56 -7.89 11.33 23.07
C SER A 56 -8.81 10.33 22.37
N LEU A 57 -9.52 10.81 21.33
CA LEU A 57 -10.47 10.06 20.53
C LEU A 57 -10.28 10.44 19.05
N VAL A 58 -10.17 9.43 18.19
CA VAL A 58 -10.10 9.60 16.73
C VAL A 58 -11.00 8.57 16.05
N VAL A 59 -11.62 8.97 14.93
CA VAL A 59 -12.50 8.11 14.13
C VAL A 59 -11.69 7.55 12.97
N GLY A 60 -11.57 6.23 12.89
CA GLY A 60 -11.06 5.52 11.72
C GLY A 60 -12.19 5.11 10.77
N SER A 61 -11.83 4.54 9.61
CA SER A 61 -12.80 3.99 8.66
C SER A 61 -13.52 2.74 9.18
N ASP A 62 -12.95 2.09 10.18
CA ASP A 62 -13.32 0.77 10.68
C ASP A 62 -13.66 0.77 12.19
N GLY A 63 -13.78 1.95 12.81
CA GLY A 63 -14.17 2.10 14.21
C GLY A 63 -13.69 3.38 14.88
N LEU A 64 -13.84 3.42 16.19
CA LEU A 64 -13.39 4.50 17.07
C LEU A 64 -12.16 4.04 17.82
N TYR A 65 -11.11 4.86 17.83
CA TYR A 65 -9.91 4.61 18.61
C TYR A 65 -9.87 5.59 19.79
N ILE A 66 -9.64 5.06 20.98
CA ILE A 66 -9.61 5.85 22.21
C ILE A 66 -8.33 5.52 22.97
N ALA A 67 -7.63 6.57 23.39
CA ALA A 67 -6.45 6.48 24.23
C ALA A 67 -6.63 7.24 25.54
N GLY A 68 -5.96 6.76 26.57
CA GLY A 68 -6.04 7.35 27.90
C GLY A 68 -5.10 6.68 28.89
N VAL A 69 -5.35 6.86 30.17
CA VAL A 69 -4.50 6.38 31.27
C VAL A 69 -5.24 5.34 32.12
N THR A 70 -4.51 4.34 32.61
CA THR A 70 -5.00 3.32 33.54
C THR A 70 -3.94 2.90 34.57
N SER A 71 -4.38 2.70 35.81
CA SER A 71 -3.63 2.16 36.95
C SER A 71 -4.06 0.74 37.34
N HIS A 72 -4.99 0.14 36.59
CA HIS A 72 -5.58 -1.16 36.93
C HIS A 72 -4.60 -2.34 36.79
N PHE A 73 -3.55 -2.18 35.99
CA PHE A 73 -2.63 -3.26 35.62
C PHE A 73 -1.22 -3.12 36.22
N SER A 74 -0.96 -2.04 36.96
CA SER A 74 0.35 -1.71 37.53
C SER A 74 0.20 -0.73 38.70
N PRO A 75 1.10 -0.72 39.70
CA PRO A 75 1.13 0.35 40.70
C PRO A 75 1.46 1.73 40.11
N TYR A 76 1.87 1.80 38.84
CA TYR A 76 2.12 3.01 38.06
C TYR A 76 1.03 3.23 37.01
N TYR A 77 0.76 4.48 36.65
CA TYR A 77 -0.08 4.80 35.49
C TYR A 77 0.56 4.31 34.18
N ASN A 78 -0.25 3.70 33.32
CA ASN A 78 0.11 3.30 31.96
C ASN A 78 -0.87 3.90 30.96
N VAL A 79 -0.45 3.97 29.70
CA VAL A 79 -1.34 4.34 28.60
C VAL A 79 -2.13 3.11 28.15
N PHE A 80 -3.45 3.26 28.00
CA PHE A 80 -4.26 2.29 27.27
C PHE A 80 -4.64 2.84 25.90
N VAL A 81 -4.87 1.92 24.98
CA VAL A 81 -5.49 2.18 23.68
C VAL A 81 -6.56 1.11 23.47
N CYS A 82 -7.71 1.51 22.97
CA CYS A 82 -8.76 0.57 22.60
C CYS A 82 -9.44 0.96 21.31
N LYS A 83 -10.01 -0.05 20.65
CA LYS A 83 -10.86 0.12 19.48
C LYS A 83 -12.28 -0.30 19.81
N LEU A 84 -13.23 0.57 19.53
CA LEU A 84 -14.67 0.28 19.54
C LEU A 84 -15.17 0.25 18.10
N ASP A 85 -16.22 -0.52 17.83
CA ASP A 85 -16.99 -0.31 16.60
C ASP A 85 -17.90 0.94 16.73
N PHE A 86 -18.62 1.29 15.67
CA PHE A 86 -19.53 2.44 15.67
C PHE A 86 -20.79 2.26 16.55
N ASN A 87 -21.03 1.05 17.06
CA ASN A 87 -22.07 0.73 18.04
C ASN A 87 -21.56 0.83 19.48
N GLY A 88 -20.26 1.11 19.67
CA GLY A 88 -19.62 1.24 20.96
C GLY A 88 -19.23 -0.09 21.58
N ASP A 89 -19.16 -1.16 20.79
CA ASP A 89 -18.73 -2.48 21.25
C ASP A 89 -17.21 -2.62 21.11
N LEU A 90 -16.58 -3.04 22.21
CA LEU A 90 -15.13 -3.17 22.32
C LEU A 90 -14.61 -4.28 21.40
N GLN A 91 -13.75 -3.90 20.45
CA GLN A 91 -13.06 -4.83 19.55
C GLN A 91 -11.77 -5.34 20.18
N TRP A 92 -10.96 -4.43 20.73
CA TRP A 92 -9.75 -4.77 21.46
C TRP A 92 -9.36 -3.68 22.44
N PHE A 93 -8.61 -4.07 23.48
CA PHE A 93 -8.04 -3.19 24.50
C PHE A 93 -6.58 -3.59 24.73
N LYS A 94 -5.68 -2.61 24.68
CA LYS A 94 -4.22 -2.80 24.81
C LYS A 94 -3.70 -1.81 25.84
N VAL A 95 -2.70 -2.23 26.61
CA VAL A 95 -1.99 -1.38 27.56
C VAL A 95 -0.53 -1.30 27.12
N ILE A 96 -0.01 -0.09 26.99
CA ILE A 96 1.38 0.18 26.70
C ILE A 96 2.10 0.33 28.04
N THR A 97 2.91 -0.67 28.38
CA THR A 97 3.61 -0.75 29.66
C THR A 97 5.13 -0.66 29.47
N PRO A 98 5.71 0.55 29.34
CA PRO A 98 7.16 0.68 29.43
C PRO A 98 7.63 0.46 30.88
N SER A 99 8.95 0.50 31.12
CA SER A 99 9.54 0.35 32.46
C SER A 99 9.26 1.51 33.43
N HIS A 100 8.44 2.49 33.01
CA HIS A 100 8.22 3.79 33.64
C HIS A 100 6.75 4.20 33.55
N THR A 101 6.32 5.18 34.35
CA THR A 101 4.94 5.70 34.33
C THR A 101 4.69 6.48 33.04
N LEU A 102 3.61 6.17 32.33
CA LEU A 102 3.12 6.99 31.22
C LEU A 102 1.82 7.72 31.60
N PHE A 103 1.70 8.98 31.22
CA PHE A 103 0.48 9.78 31.35
C PHE A 103 0.41 10.88 30.27
N ASP A 104 -0.65 11.69 30.26
CA ASP A 104 -0.88 12.76 29.27
C ASP A 104 -0.72 12.28 27.81
N VAL A 105 -1.57 11.34 27.40
CA VAL A 105 -1.52 10.75 26.06
C VAL A 105 -2.40 11.49 25.05
N VAL A 106 -1.83 11.68 23.86
CA VAL A 106 -2.52 12.13 22.66
C VAL A 106 -2.30 11.15 21.51
N MET A 107 -3.28 11.06 20.62
CA MET A 107 -3.31 10.08 19.54
C MET A 107 -3.72 10.70 18.21
N ALA A 108 -3.13 10.21 17.12
CA ALA A 108 -3.53 10.49 15.75
C ALA A 108 -3.48 9.21 14.91
N LEU A 109 -4.29 9.13 13.85
CA LEU A 109 -4.23 8.05 12.88
C LEU A 109 -3.39 8.50 11.69
N GLY A 110 -2.43 7.67 11.30
CA GLY A 110 -1.83 7.70 9.96
C GLY A 110 -2.58 6.75 9.04
N SER A 111 -2.24 6.76 7.75
CA SER A 111 -2.72 5.74 6.80
C SER A 111 -2.19 4.34 7.11
N ASP A 112 -1.12 4.25 7.91
CA ASP A 112 -0.30 3.08 8.15
C ASP A 112 -0.23 2.66 9.62
N GLY A 113 -1.01 3.30 10.51
CA GLY A 113 -1.09 2.91 11.92
C GLY A 113 -1.65 3.97 12.86
N ILE A 114 -1.58 3.66 14.15
CA ILE A 114 -2.03 4.50 15.26
C ILE A 114 -0.78 5.11 15.91
N TYR A 115 -0.71 6.43 15.97
CA TYR A 115 0.43 7.14 16.54
C TYR A 115 0.05 7.77 17.86
N LEU A 116 0.92 7.61 18.85
CA LEU A 116 0.69 8.09 20.21
C LEU A 116 1.90 8.89 20.68
N ALA A 117 1.65 9.97 21.40
CA ALA A 117 2.66 10.65 22.20
C ALA A 117 2.17 10.73 23.65
N ALA A 118 3.06 10.49 24.61
CA ALA A 118 2.76 10.50 26.05
C ALA A 118 3.95 10.99 26.86
N SER A 119 3.69 11.58 28.03
CA SER A 119 4.71 11.88 29.03
C SER A 119 5.25 10.58 29.63
N ASN A 120 6.57 10.50 29.79
CA ASN A 120 7.28 9.34 30.32
C ASN A 120 8.10 9.74 31.53
N GLN A 121 7.66 9.32 32.72
CA GLN A 121 8.32 9.67 33.97
C GLN A 121 9.44 8.70 34.31
N THR A 122 10.66 9.06 33.92
CA THR A 122 11.87 8.25 34.13
C THR A 122 12.39 8.33 35.57
N THR A 123 12.14 9.45 36.28
CA THR A 123 12.44 9.66 37.71
C THR A 123 11.36 10.51 38.38
N SER A 124 11.36 10.65 39.71
CA SER A 124 10.31 11.39 40.46
C SER A 124 10.23 12.90 40.18
N SER A 125 11.07 13.46 39.29
CA SER A 125 11.13 14.89 39.00
C SER A 125 11.37 15.27 37.54
N PHE A 126 11.39 14.29 36.61
CA PHE A 126 11.63 14.55 35.19
C PHE A 126 10.70 13.71 34.33
N GLU A 127 10.15 14.33 33.29
CA GLU A 127 9.22 13.76 32.31
C GLU A 127 9.86 13.93 30.93
N ASP A 128 9.92 12.84 30.17
CA ASP A 128 10.46 12.78 28.81
C ASP A 128 9.32 12.50 27.82
N ILE A 129 9.51 12.79 26.54
CA ILE A 129 8.47 12.54 25.52
C ILE A 129 8.60 11.11 24.99
N PHE A 130 7.59 10.27 25.20
CA PHE A 130 7.46 8.96 24.57
C PHE A 130 6.56 9.07 23.34
N VAL A 131 7.05 8.59 22.19
CA VAL A 131 6.28 8.52 20.94
C VAL A 131 6.28 7.08 20.46
N CYS A 132 5.14 6.55 20.02
CA CYS A 132 5.08 5.21 19.45
C CYS A 132 4.10 5.10 18.30
N LYS A 133 4.29 4.04 17.51
CA LYS A 133 3.38 3.60 16.46
C LYS A 133 2.87 2.21 16.81
N LEU A 134 1.56 2.02 16.72
CA LEU A 134 0.89 0.72 16.72
C LEU A 134 0.32 0.45 15.32
N ASP A 135 0.11 -0.81 14.98
CA ASP A 135 -0.78 -1.16 13.87
C ASP A 135 -2.27 -1.01 14.27
N PHE A 136 -3.19 -1.22 13.34
CA PHE A 136 -4.64 -1.11 13.61
C PHE A 136 -5.22 -2.24 14.48
N ASN A 137 -4.43 -3.29 14.74
CA ASN A 137 -4.75 -4.34 15.72
C ASN A 137 -4.25 -3.98 17.13
N GLY A 138 -3.55 -2.84 17.26
CA GLY A 138 -3.02 -2.32 18.51
C GLY A 138 -1.68 -2.94 18.91
N ASP A 139 -0.97 -3.59 17.98
CA ASP A 139 0.35 -4.16 18.25
C ASP A 139 1.47 -3.13 17.97
N LEU A 140 2.39 -2.99 18.93
CA LEU A 140 3.47 -2.00 18.91
C LEU A 140 4.45 -2.30 17.78
N GLN A 141 4.61 -1.34 16.87
CA GLN A 141 5.54 -1.40 15.73
C GLN A 141 6.88 -0.78 16.11
N TRP A 142 6.86 0.42 16.69
CA TRP A 142 8.06 1.08 17.20
C TRP A 142 7.73 2.05 18.33
N SER A 143 8.72 2.36 19.16
CA SER A 143 8.67 3.45 20.13
C SER A 143 9.98 4.26 20.13
N ARG A 144 9.90 5.52 20.55
CA ARG A 144 11.00 6.46 20.74
C ARG A 144 10.80 7.23 22.04
N VAL A 145 11.91 7.61 22.66
CA VAL A 145 11.92 8.54 23.80
C VAL A 145 12.83 9.70 23.44
N ILE A 146 12.32 10.93 23.48
CA ILE A 146 13.14 12.15 23.43
C ILE A 146 13.45 12.53 24.88
N ASN A 147 14.73 12.50 25.24
CA ASN A 147 15.18 12.85 26.59
C ASN A 147 15.64 14.30 26.65
N GLY A 148 15.15 15.05 27.64
CA GLY A 148 15.56 16.43 27.94
C GLY A 148 16.11 16.55 29.36
N SER A 149 16.69 17.71 29.71
CA SER A 149 17.16 17.98 31.08
C SER A 149 16.07 18.58 31.98
N GLY A 150 14.80 18.52 31.55
CA GLY A 150 13.67 19.21 32.15
C GLY A 150 12.38 18.37 32.07
N VAL A 151 11.24 19.00 32.33
CA VAL A 151 9.91 18.38 32.19
C VAL A 151 9.41 18.64 30.78
N ASP A 152 9.30 17.59 29.97
CA ASP A 152 8.85 17.65 28.58
C ASP A 152 7.54 16.86 28.41
N VAL A 153 6.46 17.55 27.99
CA VAL A 153 5.09 17.00 27.95
C VAL A 153 4.50 17.16 26.55
N PRO A 154 4.11 16.07 25.84
CA PRO A 154 3.46 16.16 24.54
C PRO A 154 1.96 16.44 24.67
N TYR A 155 1.51 17.59 24.18
CA TYR A 155 0.08 17.96 24.22
C TYR A 155 -0.64 17.81 22.89
N ALA A 156 0.10 17.71 21.77
CA ALA A 156 -0.49 17.59 20.45
C ALA A 156 0.31 16.64 19.57
N ILE A 157 -0.41 15.85 18.77
CA ILE A 157 0.16 15.00 17.72
C ILE A 157 -0.68 15.12 16.45
N ALA A 158 -0.03 15.17 15.29
CA ALA A 158 -0.67 15.11 13.99
C ALA A 158 0.19 14.30 13.02
N VAL A 159 -0.44 13.59 12.09
CA VAL A 159 0.24 12.73 11.12
C VAL A 159 -0.07 13.21 9.71
N GLY A 160 0.97 13.41 8.91
CA GLY A 160 0.93 13.80 7.50
C GLY A 160 2.05 13.10 6.74
N ASP A 161 2.96 13.88 6.14
CA ASP A 161 4.22 13.38 5.56
C ASP A 161 5.26 12.94 6.62
N GLY A 162 4.93 13.12 7.90
CA GLY A 162 5.65 12.64 9.06
C GLY A 162 4.76 12.73 10.31
N VAL A 163 5.32 12.37 11.46
CA VAL A 163 4.64 12.46 12.76
C VAL A 163 5.08 13.74 13.44
N TYR A 164 4.16 14.69 13.56
CA TYR A 164 4.39 15.97 14.21
C TYR A 164 3.93 15.90 15.66
N VAL A 165 4.80 16.28 16.59
CA VAL A 165 4.48 16.35 18.02
C VAL A 165 4.80 17.76 18.51
N ALA A 166 3.87 18.35 19.26
CA ALA A 166 4.10 19.61 19.95
C ALA A 166 3.69 19.52 21.42
N GLY A 167 4.26 20.39 22.24
CA GLY A 167 3.98 20.40 23.66
C GLY A 167 4.85 21.37 24.44
N TYR A 168 5.07 21.06 25.71
CA TYR A 168 5.88 21.84 26.64
C TYR A 168 7.30 21.29 26.76
N ALA A 169 8.30 22.16 26.77
CA ALA A 169 9.66 21.81 27.11
C ALA A 169 10.20 22.69 28.25
N GLY A 170 10.35 22.09 29.42
CA GLY A 170 10.70 22.79 30.66
C GLY A 170 12.19 23.14 30.80
N SER A 171 13.08 22.46 30.06
CA SER A 171 14.53 22.71 30.13
C SER A 171 15.02 23.89 29.30
N TYR A 172 14.18 24.47 28.44
CA TYR A 172 14.61 25.41 27.40
C TYR A 172 14.04 26.81 27.61
N THR A 173 14.28 27.45 28.76
CA THR A 173 13.92 28.87 28.95
C THR A 173 14.77 29.76 28.03
N PRO A 174 14.20 30.69 27.24
CA PRO A 174 12.84 31.25 27.36
C PRO A 174 11.76 30.65 26.42
N ASN A 175 12.03 29.54 25.71
CA ASN A 175 11.14 28.97 24.70
C ASN A 175 10.49 27.66 25.18
N ASN A 176 9.25 27.76 25.65
CA ASN A 176 8.57 26.64 26.29
C ASN A 176 7.76 25.73 25.36
N THR A 177 7.43 26.15 24.13
CA THR A 177 6.75 25.26 23.19
C THR A 177 7.79 24.52 22.34
N PHE A 178 7.81 23.19 22.40
CA PHE A 178 8.54 22.41 21.41
C PHE A 178 7.62 21.99 20.27
N VAL A 179 8.23 21.80 19.10
CA VAL A 179 7.64 21.11 17.97
C VAL A 179 8.71 20.19 17.40
N CYS A 180 8.39 18.95 17.12
CA CYS A 180 9.28 18.03 16.43
C CYS A 180 8.54 17.26 15.36
N LYS A 181 9.32 16.77 14.39
CA LYS A 181 8.86 15.89 13.31
C LYS A 181 9.66 14.61 13.35
N PHE A 182 8.97 13.49 13.35
CA PHE A 182 9.56 12.18 13.05
C PHE A 182 9.16 11.73 11.65
N SER A 183 9.96 10.87 11.03
CA SER A 183 9.48 10.02 9.94
C SER A 183 8.39 9.07 10.44
N LEU A 184 7.61 8.48 9.53
CA LEU A 184 6.60 7.47 9.89
C LEU A 184 7.23 6.19 10.50
N ASP A 185 8.53 5.97 10.28
CA ASP A 185 9.36 4.90 10.87
C ASP A 185 9.96 5.25 12.24
N GLY A 186 9.74 6.48 12.70
CA GLY A 186 10.14 6.96 14.03
C GLY A 186 11.51 7.62 14.10
N ASP A 187 12.09 8.06 12.97
CA ASP A 187 13.36 8.79 12.99
C ASP A 187 13.13 10.29 13.16
N LEU A 188 13.74 10.90 14.18
CA LEU A 188 13.61 12.34 14.44
C LEU A 188 14.26 13.15 13.31
N GLN A 189 13.44 13.87 12.55
CA GLN A 189 13.89 14.70 11.43
C GLN A 189 14.32 16.09 11.89
N TRP A 190 13.51 16.71 12.75
CA TRP A 190 13.85 18.01 13.35
C TRP A 190 13.13 18.21 14.68
N PHE A 191 13.72 19.06 15.52
CA PHE A 191 13.18 19.51 16.80
C PHE A 191 13.44 21.00 16.95
N LYS A 192 12.40 21.77 17.30
CA LYS A 192 12.45 23.23 17.41
C LYS A 192 11.75 23.67 18.69
N THR A 193 12.28 24.71 19.32
CA THR A 193 11.58 25.42 20.39
C THR A 193 11.18 26.81 19.94
N ILE A 194 9.95 27.19 20.26
CA ILE A 194 9.33 28.45 19.88
C ILE A 194 8.85 29.12 21.17
N GLY A 195 9.21 30.38 21.32
CA GLY A 195 8.76 31.20 22.45
C GLY A 195 8.51 32.64 22.06
N ILE A 196 7.91 33.37 23.00
CA ILE A 196 7.71 34.81 22.95
C ILE A 196 8.49 35.41 24.12
N SER A 197 9.31 36.43 23.84
CA SER A 197 10.06 37.13 24.89
C SER A 197 9.12 37.75 25.94
N GLY A 198 9.24 37.32 27.20
CA GLY A 198 8.49 37.87 28.34
C GLY A 198 7.17 37.18 28.67
N SER A 199 6.83 36.06 28.00
CA SER A 199 5.84 35.09 28.49
C SER A 199 6.54 34.13 29.47
N ASP A 200 5.86 33.79 30.56
CA ASP A 200 6.41 32.89 31.58
C ASP A 200 6.24 31.40 31.18
N PHE A 201 5.18 31.03 30.43
CA PHE A 201 4.94 29.64 29.99
C PHE A 201 4.09 29.52 28.71
N MET A 202 4.65 29.03 27.59
CA MET A 202 3.87 28.69 26.39
C MET A 202 3.77 27.18 26.17
N TYR A 203 2.56 26.60 26.25
CA TYR A 203 2.31 25.18 26.02
C TYR A 203 1.73 24.94 24.62
N GLY A 204 2.37 24.15 23.75
CA GLY A 204 1.85 23.79 22.41
C GLY A 204 0.65 22.83 22.49
N GLN A 205 -0.52 23.37 22.86
CA GLN A 205 -1.66 22.63 23.36
C GLN A 205 -2.45 21.84 22.31
N SER A 206 -2.51 22.33 21.06
CA SER A 206 -3.21 21.66 19.97
C SER A 206 -2.57 21.96 18.63
N MET A 207 -2.67 21.03 17.69
CA MET A 207 -2.10 21.14 16.35
C MET A 207 -3.09 20.66 15.28
N ALA A 208 -3.04 21.27 14.09
CA ALA A 208 -3.61 20.72 12.88
C ALA A 208 -2.70 20.97 11.66
N LEU A 209 -2.75 20.06 10.69
CA LEU A 209 -2.01 20.17 9.44
C LEU A 209 -2.94 20.71 8.36
N GLY A 210 -2.59 21.85 7.77
CA GLY A 210 -3.21 22.36 6.54
C GLY A 210 -2.38 21.98 5.33
N SER A 211 -2.91 22.20 4.12
CA SER A 211 -2.15 21.97 2.88
C SER A 211 -0.90 22.84 2.75
N ASP A 212 -0.81 23.90 3.56
CA ASP A 212 0.19 24.95 3.46
C ASP A 212 1.00 25.15 4.75
N GLY A 213 0.88 24.25 5.72
CA GLY A 213 1.69 24.27 6.93
C GLY A 213 1.05 23.63 8.17
N ILE A 214 1.74 23.81 9.29
CA ILE A 214 1.41 23.27 10.60
C ILE A 214 0.88 24.42 11.45
N TYR A 215 -0.36 24.31 11.93
CA TYR A 215 -1.00 25.33 12.78
C TYR A 215 -1.01 24.84 14.21
N ILE A 216 -0.49 25.64 15.13
CA ILE A 216 -0.38 25.28 16.55
C ILE A 216 -1.00 26.39 17.40
N ALA A 217 -1.90 25.98 18.30
CA ALA A 217 -2.43 26.83 19.35
C ALA A 217 -1.66 26.59 20.64
N THR A 218 -1.45 27.65 21.41
CA THR A 218 -0.85 27.55 22.74
C THR A 218 -1.81 27.89 23.85
N ALA A 219 -1.61 27.27 25.00
CA ALA A 219 -2.21 27.69 26.26
C ALA A 219 -1.16 28.46 27.08
N ASP A 220 -1.46 29.70 27.45
CA ASP A 220 -0.73 30.58 28.37
C ASP A 220 -1.76 31.54 29.01
N ASP A 221 -1.34 32.64 29.63
CA ASP A 221 -2.23 33.75 30.02
C ASP A 221 -2.92 34.41 28.82
N ASP A 222 -2.43 34.23 27.61
CA ASP A 222 -3.08 34.72 26.39
C ASP A 222 -3.05 33.65 25.29
N ILE A 223 -4.09 33.62 24.45
CA ILE A 223 -4.13 32.72 23.28
C ILE A 223 -3.07 33.18 22.28
N SER A 224 -2.09 32.31 22.01
CA SER A 224 -1.17 32.49 20.90
C SER A 224 -1.34 31.37 19.89
N VAL A 225 -1.17 31.72 18.62
CA VAL A 225 -1.28 30.79 17.50
C VAL A 225 -0.14 31.08 16.55
N PHE A 226 0.47 30.02 16.05
CA PHE A 226 1.52 30.17 15.05
C PHE A 226 1.41 29.11 13.95
N LYS A 227 1.92 29.49 12.79
CA LYS A 227 2.01 28.62 11.62
C LYS A 227 3.45 28.35 11.27
N LEU A 228 3.79 27.08 11.09
CA LEU A 228 5.07 26.64 10.54
C LEU A 228 4.87 26.13 9.11
N ASP A 229 5.91 26.15 8.30
CA ASP A 229 5.99 25.23 7.17
C ASP A 229 6.34 23.80 7.66
N PHE A 230 6.31 22.82 6.76
CA PHE A 230 6.59 21.42 7.11
C PHE A 230 8.06 21.14 7.49
N ASP A 231 8.97 22.05 7.19
CA ASP A 231 10.37 22.07 7.64
C ASP A 231 10.52 22.72 9.03
N GLY A 232 9.40 23.14 9.63
CA GLY A 232 9.30 23.75 10.95
C GLY A 232 9.71 25.22 10.98
N ASN A 233 9.80 25.92 9.85
CA ASN A 233 10.12 27.35 9.85
C ASN A 233 8.87 28.17 10.11
N LEU A 234 8.97 29.11 11.04
CA LEU A 234 7.87 29.96 11.46
C LEU A 234 7.47 30.95 10.36
N GLN A 235 6.23 30.83 9.89
CA GLN A 235 5.62 31.68 8.88
C GLN A 235 5.00 32.93 9.51
N TRP A 236 4.23 32.73 10.59
CA TRP A 236 3.67 33.82 11.39
C TRP A 236 3.34 33.35 12.81
N LEU A 237 3.32 34.30 13.74
CA LEU A 237 2.87 34.11 15.11
C LEU A 237 1.96 35.28 15.50
N LYS A 238 0.80 34.97 16.07
CA LYS A 238 -0.24 35.91 16.45
C LYS A 238 -0.61 35.72 17.92
N LYS A 239 -0.70 36.84 18.63
CA LYS A 239 -1.34 36.90 19.96
C LYS A 239 -2.76 37.40 19.80
N LEU A 240 -3.71 36.71 20.43
CA LEU A 240 -5.03 37.25 20.71
C LEU A 240 -5.03 37.67 22.16
N LYS A 241 -5.22 38.97 22.39
CA LYS A 241 -5.22 39.54 23.74
C LYS A 241 -6.57 40.18 24.05
N TYR A 242 -7.10 39.90 25.23
CA TYR A 242 -8.29 40.55 25.78
C TYR A 242 -7.99 41.10 27.18
N ASP A 243 -8.39 42.34 27.50
CA ASP A 243 -7.92 43.05 28.71
C ASP A 243 -8.65 42.63 30.02
N TRP A 244 -9.25 41.43 30.11
CA TRP A 244 -10.10 41.01 31.25
C TRP A 244 -9.56 39.86 32.11
N GLY A 245 -8.51 39.15 31.71
CA GLY A 245 -7.87 38.13 32.55
C GLY A 245 -6.94 37.21 31.78
N SER A 246 -7.15 35.89 31.88
CA SER A 246 -6.33 34.87 31.22
C SER A 246 -7.13 34.12 30.15
N GLU A 247 -6.57 34.00 28.95
CA GLU A 247 -7.15 33.32 27.79
C GLU A 247 -6.31 32.12 27.37
N LYS A 248 -6.93 30.94 27.27
CA LYS A 248 -6.25 29.72 26.81
C LYS A 248 -6.98 29.10 25.64
N ALA A 249 -6.22 28.52 24.71
CA ALA A 249 -6.74 27.68 23.64
C ALA A 249 -6.38 26.23 23.95
N TYR A 250 -7.39 25.37 24.07
CA TYR A 250 -7.23 23.94 24.33
C TYR A 250 -7.27 23.11 23.05
N ALA A 251 -7.99 23.55 22.04
CA ALA A 251 -8.16 22.81 20.80
C ALA A 251 -8.13 23.72 19.57
N LEU A 252 -7.61 23.17 18.47
CA LEU A 252 -7.49 23.81 17.16
C LEU A 252 -7.99 22.82 16.10
N THR A 253 -8.80 23.31 15.16
CA THR A 253 -9.15 22.58 13.94
C THR A 253 -9.13 23.50 12.73
N LEU A 254 -9.01 22.94 11.53
CA LEU A 254 -9.07 23.69 10.28
C LEU A 254 -10.42 23.45 9.61
N GLY A 255 -11.08 24.53 9.22
CA GLY A 255 -12.23 24.47 8.32
C GLY A 255 -11.83 24.79 6.88
N SER A 256 -12.80 24.80 5.97
CA SER A 256 -12.60 25.18 4.56
C SER A 256 -12.16 26.63 4.37
N ASP A 257 -12.39 27.47 5.38
CA ASP A 257 -12.32 28.92 5.28
C ASP A 257 -11.51 29.58 6.42
N GLY A 258 -10.85 28.79 7.27
CA GLY A 258 -9.99 29.34 8.31
C GLY A 258 -9.56 28.36 9.40
N VAL A 259 -8.92 28.93 10.42
CA VAL A 259 -8.44 28.25 11.62
C VAL A 259 -9.42 28.52 12.75
N TYR A 260 -9.93 27.46 13.38
CA TYR A 260 -10.90 27.55 14.46
C TYR A 260 -10.26 27.09 15.77
N LEU A 261 -10.48 27.87 16.83
CA LEU A 261 -9.89 27.66 18.14
C LEU A 261 -10.99 27.58 19.18
N ALA A 262 -10.82 26.69 20.16
CA ALA A 262 -11.67 26.58 21.32
C ALA A 262 -10.84 26.60 22.60
N GLY A 263 -11.37 27.22 23.64
CA GLY A 263 -10.74 27.19 24.96
C GLY A 263 -11.52 27.90 26.05
N GLU A 264 -10.81 28.64 26.90
CA GLU A 264 -11.38 29.39 28.02
C GLU A 264 -10.96 30.86 28.04
N LEU A 265 -11.84 31.70 28.57
CA LEU A 265 -11.55 33.04 29.06
C LEU A 265 -11.87 33.05 30.56
N SER A 266 -10.91 33.50 31.37
CA SER A 266 -11.05 33.61 32.81
C SER A 266 -10.94 35.06 33.26
N ASP A 267 -11.80 35.48 34.19
CA ASP A 267 -11.66 36.79 34.82
C ASP A 267 -10.63 36.77 35.96
N VAL A 268 -10.27 37.96 36.47
CA VAL A 268 -9.31 38.11 37.59
C VAL A 268 -9.75 37.46 38.91
N TYR A 269 -11.01 36.99 39.00
CA TYR A 269 -11.56 36.29 40.15
C TYR A 269 -11.68 34.77 39.93
N GLY A 270 -11.26 34.28 38.76
CA GLY A 270 -11.22 32.86 38.39
C GLY A 270 -12.50 32.30 37.80
N ALA A 271 -13.47 33.14 37.42
CA ALA A 271 -14.67 32.68 36.71
C ALA A 271 -14.33 32.42 35.23
N THR A 272 -14.65 31.24 34.70
CA THR A 272 -14.29 30.81 33.34
C THR A 272 -15.49 30.74 32.41
N MET A 273 -15.28 31.10 31.15
CA MET A 273 -16.26 31.04 30.06
C MET A 273 -15.66 30.28 28.88
N MET A 274 -16.50 29.50 28.17
CA MET A 274 -16.07 28.90 26.91
C MET A 274 -15.85 29.98 25.87
N VAL A 275 -14.76 29.88 25.12
CA VAL A 275 -14.49 30.78 23.99
C VAL A 275 -14.23 30.00 22.73
N VAL A 276 -14.66 30.59 21.62
CA VAL A 276 -14.41 30.10 20.27
C VAL A 276 -13.99 31.29 19.43
N CYS A 277 -12.96 31.13 18.61
CA CYS A 277 -12.58 32.17 17.67
C CYS A 277 -12.16 31.59 16.32
N LYS A 278 -12.27 32.43 15.29
CA LYS A 278 -11.87 32.12 13.92
C LYS A 278 -10.80 33.09 13.47
N LEU A 279 -9.72 32.54 12.95
CA LEU A 279 -8.70 33.26 12.20
C LEU A 279 -8.81 32.88 10.72
N ASP A 280 -8.39 33.77 9.83
CA ASP A 280 -8.05 33.35 8.48
C ASP A 280 -6.70 32.59 8.48
N PHE A 281 -6.31 32.04 7.33
CA PHE A 281 -5.04 31.29 7.20
C PHE A 281 -3.77 32.17 7.32
N ASN A 282 -3.91 33.50 7.33
CA ASN A 282 -2.86 34.45 7.63
C ASN A 282 -2.78 34.79 9.14
N GLY A 283 -3.68 34.21 9.94
CA GLY A 283 -3.76 34.40 11.38
C GLY A 283 -4.47 35.68 11.80
N ASP A 284 -5.21 36.33 10.88
CA ASP A 284 -5.97 37.54 11.20
C ASP A 284 -7.36 37.17 11.75
N LEU A 285 -7.69 37.75 12.90
CA LEU A 285 -8.93 37.49 13.61
C LEU A 285 -10.15 37.92 12.80
N GLN A 286 -11.03 36.97 12.51
CA GLN A 286 -12.31 37.21 11.82
C GLN A 286 -13.42 37.46 12.83
N TRP A 287 -13.52 36.59 13.85
CA TRP A 287 -14.45 36.76 14.95
C TRP A 287 -13.97 36.04 16.22
N PHE A 288 -14.44 36.52 17.37
CA PHE A 288 -14.20 35.95 18.69
C PHE A 288 -15.51 35.95 19.48
N LYS A 289 -15.96 34.77 19.93
CA LYS A 289 -17.20 34.60 20.69
C LYS A 289 -16.94 33.97 22.05
N ALA A 290 -17.64 34.46 23.06
CA ALA A 290 -17.74 33.79 24.35
C ALA A 290 -19.13 33.19 24.51
N ILE A 291 -19.19 31.94 24.96
CA ILE A 291 -20.43 31.21 25.20
C ILE A 291 -20.58 31.02 26.71
N ASN A 292 -21.68 31.53 27.27
CA ASN A 292 -21.90 31.49 28.72
C ASN A 292 -23.23 30.87 29.10
N SER A 293 -23.26 30.21 30.26
CA SER A 293 -24.50 29.80 30.91
C SER A 293 -25.02 30.91 31.81
N THR A 294 -26.33 31.19 31.76
CA THR A 294 -26.94 32.17 32.69
C THR A 294 -27.14 31.53 34.08
N ALA A 295 -26.06 31.29 34.82
CA ALA A 295 -26.12 30.71 36.16
C ALA A 295 -26.49 31.76 37.23
N PRO A 296 -27.45 31.52 38.13
CA PRO A 296 -27.89 32.50 39.15
C PRO A 296 -26.84 32.84 40.23
N SER A 297 -25.75 32.06 40.33
CA SER A 297 -24.81 32.07 41.46
C SER A 297 -23.59 32.97 41.26
N GLY A 298 -23.38 33.55 40.07
CA GLY A 298 -22.22 34.41 39.79
C GLY A 298 -20.86 33.68 39.73
N TYR A 299 -20.86 32.35 39.78
CA TYR A 299 -19.71 31.50 39.48
C TYR A 299 -19.92 30.89 38.09
N TYR A 300 -19.03 31.19 37.16
CA TYR A 300 -19.02 30.63 35.82
C TYR A 300 -17.87 29.61 35.73
N GLU A 301 -18.19 28.40 35.28
CA GLU A 301 -17.22 27.37 34.94
C GLU A 301 -17.49 26.95 33.49
N GLY A 302 -16.61 27.31 32.58
CA GLY A 302 -16.77 27.14 31.14
C GLY A 302 -15.43 26.85 30.49
N HIS A 303 -15.26 25.63 29.97
CA HIS A 303 -14.03 25.19 29.33
C HIS A 303 -14.35 24.47 28.02
N ALA A 304 -13.85 24.94 26.89
CA ALA A 304 -14.01 24.25 25.61
C ALA A 304 -12.76 23.42 25.30
N TYR A 305 -12.82 22.11 25.55
CA TYR A 305 -11.66 21.21 25.46
C TYR A 305 -11.41 20.64 24.08
N ALA A 306 -12.43 20.55 23.22
CA ALA A 306 -12.30 19.98 21.89
C ALA A 306 -13.16 20.72 20.87
N ILE A 307 -12.68 20.77 19.62
CA ILE A 307 -13.36 21.42 18.50
C ILE A 307 -13.18 20.59 17.23
N ALA A 308 -14.22 20.51 16.42
CA ALA A 308 -14.17 19.83 15.13
C ALA A 308 -15.07 20.53 14.11
N ALA A 309 -14.60 20.63 12.88
CA ALA A 309 -15.32 21.24 11.76
C ALA A 309 -15.79 20.17 10.77
N SER A 310 -16.99 20.37 10.19
CA SER A 310 -17.53 19.53 9.12
C SER A 310 -18.25 20.41 8.10
N GLY A 311 -17.61 20.68 6.97
CA GLY A 311 -18.11 21.68 6.02
C GLY A 311 -18.19 23.07 6.67
N ASP A 312 -19.38 23.67 6.63
CA ASP A 312 -19.65 25.00 7.21
C ASP A 312 -20.12 24.94 8.68
N GLU A 313 -20.10 23.75 9.30
CA GLU A 313 -20.57 23.52 10.67
C GLU A 313 -19.41 23.32 11.64
N LEU A 314 -19.55 23.89 12.84
CA LEU A 314 -18.55 23.81 13.91
C LEU A 314 -19.15 23.18 15.17
N TYR A 315 -18.44 22.21 15.73
CA TYR A 315 -18.84 21.51 16.94
C TYR A 315 -17.78 21.71 18.02
N VAL A 316 -18.21 22.09 19.22
CA VAL A 316 -17.33 22.41 20.34
C VAL A 316 -17.78 21.60 21.56
N ALA A 317 -16.89 20.78 22.10
CA ALA A 317 -17.14 19.99 23.30
C ALA A 317 -16.33 20.51 24.49
N GLY A 318 -16.89 20.38 25.69
CA GLY A 318 -16.29 21.00 26.87
C GLY A 318 -17.10 20.79 28.14
N VAL A 319 -16.98 21.73 29.08
CA VAL A 319 -17.71 21.76 30.35
C VAL A 319 -18.41 23.10 30.51
N ILE A 320 -19.63 23.07 31.04
CA ILE A 320 -20.39 24.26 31.43
C ILE A 320 -20.95 24.13 32.85
N GLN A 321 -21.05 25.26 33.54
CA GLN A 321 -21.71 25.36 34.83
C GLN A 321 -23.22 25.24 34.66
N GLY A 322 -23.80 24.21 35.27
CA GLY A 322 -25.24 24.09 35.45
C GLY A 322 -25.70 24.51 36.85
N PRO A 323 -26.98 24.29 37.22
CA PRO A 323 -27.59 24.94 38.38
C PRO A 323 -27.09 24.41 39.73
N ILE A 324 -26.52 23.21 39.75
CA ILE A 324 -26.10 22.48 40.95
C ILE A 324 -24.73 21.79 40.82
N ALA A 325 -24.17 21.69 39.60
CA ALA A 325 -22.89 21.08 39.29
C ALA A 325 -22.46 21.46 37.85
N SER A 326 -21.24 21.09 37.47
CA SER A 326 -20.68 21.27 36.13
C SER A 326 -20.97 20.04 35.27
N TYR A 327 -21.26 20.28 34.00
CA TYR A 327 -21.72 19.26 33.05
C TYR A 327 -20.86 19.28 31.80
N ALA A 328 -20.51 18.09 31.30
CA ALA A 328 -20.00 17.94 29.94
C ALA A 328 -21.00 18.55 28.95
N SER A 329 -20.50 19.21 27.91
CA SER A 329 -21.33 19.93 26.96
C SER A 329 -20.84 19.79 25.53
N ILE A 330 -21.74 19.96 24.59
CA ILE A 330 -21.46 20.08 23.17
C ILE A 330 -22.33 21.18 22.56
N CYS A 331 -21.69 22.09 21.84
CA CYS A 331 -22.30 23.22 21.15
C CYS A 331 -22.14 23.02 19.65
N LYS A 332 -23.18 23.32 18.88
CA LYS A 332 -23.08 23.50 17.43
C LYS A 332 -23.14 24.99 17.11
N LEU A 333 -22.21 25.44 16.29
CA LEU A 333 -22.13 26.80 15.78
C LEU A 333 -22.12 26.80 14.26
N SER A 334 -22.61 27.90 13.67
CA SER A 334 -22.40 28.21 12.26
C SER A 334 -20.94 28.61 11.99
N SER A 335 -20.55 28.70 10.72
CA SER A 335 -19.25 29.23 10.26
C SER A 335 -18.97 30.68 10.71
N ASP A 336 -20.02 31.44 11.05
CA ASP A 336 -19.95 32.82 11.57
C ASP A 336 -19.87 32.87 13.10
N GLY A 337 -19.86 31.70 13.75
CA GLY A 337 -19.79 31.57 15.19
C GLY A 337 -21.13 31.81 15.89
N ASP A 338 -22.25 31.77 15.18
CA ASP A 338 -23.57 31.88 15.80
C ASP A 338 -23.98 30.54 16.42
N LEU A 339 -24.47 30.58 17.66
CA LEU A 339 -24.87 29.38 18.38
C LEU A 339 -26.19 28.82 17.84
N GLU A 340 -26.15 27.62 17.28
CA GLU A 340 -27.36 26.94 16.77
C GLU A 340 -28.07 26.15 17.87
N TRP A 341 -27.31 25.36 18.63
CA TRP A 341 -27.81 24.61 19.77
C TRP A 341 -26.70 24.22 20.75
N VAL A 342 -27.11 23.92 21.99
CA VAL A 342 -26.24 23.37 23.04
C VAL A 342 -26.91 22.15 23.65
N LYS A 343 -26.12 21.10 23.88
CA LYS A 343 -26.51 19.90 24.62
C LYS A 343 -25.55 19.76 25.80
N ALA A 344 -26.09 19.57 27.01
CA ALA A 344 -25.30 19.21 28.18
C ALA A 344 -25.53 17.73 28.53
N LEU A 345 -24.56 17.06 29.12
CA LEU A 345 -24.61 15.65 29.51
C LEU A 345 -24.34 15.58 31.02
N GLU A 346 -25.00 14.68 31.75
CA GLU A 346 -24.73 14.40 33.19
C GLU A 346 -23.41 13.63 33.39
N LEU A 347 -22.35 14.09 32.74
CA LEU A 347 -20.99 13.57 32.79
C LEU A 347 -20.07 14.71 33.24
N ALA A 348 -18.91 14.38 33.82
CA ALA A 348 -18.06 15.38 34.44
C ALA A 348 -17.29 16.23 33.42
N ASP A 349 -16.74 15.62 32.36
CA ASP A 349 -16.08 16.33 31.27
C ASP A 349 -16.30 15.65 29.91
N ALA A 350 -15.99 16.37 28.82
CA ALA A 350 -15.87 15.85 27.45
C ALA A 350 -14.61 16.44 26.82
N LYS A 351 -13.55 15.63 26.74
CA LYS A 351 -12.20 16.05 26.32
C LYS A 351 -11.84 15.61 24.90
N GLY A 352 -12.46 14.54 24.40
CA GLY A 352 -12.32 14.09 23.02
C GLY A 352 -13.59 14.37 22.22
N LEU A 353 -13.44 14.82 20.98
CA LEU A 353 -14.52 15.03 20.02
C LEU A 353 -14.09 14.55 18.64
N ALA A 354 -14.94 13.77 17.99
CA ALA A 354 -14.78 13.40 16.60
C ALA A 354 -16.14 13.36 15.88
N ILE A 355 -16.13 13.56 14.56
CA ILE A 355 -17.35 13.71 13.75
C ILE A 355 -17.35 12.68 12.61
N SER A 356 -18.51 12.12 12.33
CA SER A 356 -18.82 11.38 11.11
C SER A 356 -20.05 12.01 10.43
N PRO A 357 -20.36 11.67 9.16
CA PRO A 357 -21.47 12.30 8.43
C PRO A 357 -22.84 12.26 9.13
N SER A 358 -23.09 11.31 10.03
CA SER A 358 -24.38 11.15 10.72
C SER A 358 -24.33 11.32 12.24
N SER A 359 -23.14 11.35 12.83
CA SER A 359 -22.97 11.17 14.28
C SER A 359 -21.73 11.88 14.83
N LEU A 360 -21.85 12.37 16.06
CA LEU A 360 -20.79 12.95 16.87
C LEU A 360 -20.34 11.90 17.89
N TYR A 361 -19.03 11.83 18.13
CA TYR A 361 -18.44 10.94 19.12
C TYR A 361 -17.72 11.75 20.18
N LEU A 362 -17.92 11.40 21.45
CA LEU A 362 -17.34 12.06 22.60
C LEU A 362 -16.60 11.05 23.47
N ALA A 363 -15.49 11.48 24.06
CA ALA A 363 -14.77 10.73 25.09
C ALA A 363 -14.42 11.65 26.26
N GLY A 364 -14.43 11.09 27.48
CA GLY A 364 -14.16 11.84 28.69
C GLY A 364 -14.16 10.96 29.94
N SER A 365 -14.18 11.58 31.11
CA SER A 365 -14.08 10.91 32.40
C SER A 365 -15.29 11.25 33.27
N SER A 366 -16.00 10.23 33.75
CA SER A 366 -17.09 10.38 34.71
C SER A 366 -17.21 9.10 35.54
N TYR A 367 -16.51 9.06 36.68
CA TYR A 367 -16.33 7.85 37.50
C TYR A 367 -15.64 6.68 36.76
N GLY A 368 -14.79 7.00 35.77
CA GLY A 368 -14.10 6.10 34.84
C GLY A 368 -14.10 6.68 33.43
N ALA A 369 -13.31 6.12 32.52
CA ALA A 369 -13.30 6.55 31.12
C ALA A 369 -14.59 6.15 30.40
N TYR A 370 -15.13 7.02 29.55
CA TYR A 370 -16.34 6.75 28.78
C TYR A 370 -16.19 7.13 27.30
N ALA A 371 -17.00 6.50 26.47
CA ALA A 371 -17.24 6.87 25.08
C ALA A 371 -18.74 7.07 24.84
N CYS A 372 -19.11 8.04 24.02
CA CYS A 372 -20.49 8.36 23.72
C CYS A 372 -20.66 8.67 22.23
N ARG A 373 -21.76 8.20 21.63
CA ARG A 373 -22.21 8.59 20.29
C ARG A 373 -23.51 9.35 20.40
N LEU A 374 -23.57 10.51 19.74
CA LEU A 374 -24.75 11.36 19.60
C LEU A 374 -25.09 11.50 18.12
N ASP A 375 -26.30 11.11 17.71
CA ASP A 375 -26.73 11.28 16.32
C ASP A 375 -27.20 12.71 16.05
N LEU A 376 -26.90 13.22 14.85
CA LEU A 376 -27.13 14.63 14.50
C LEU A 376 -28.61 14.95 14.27
N ASP A 377 -29.40 13.98 13.81
CA ASP A 377 -30.80 14.15 13.38
C ASP A 377 -31.87 13.81 14.44
N VAL A 378 -31.48 13.38 15.64
CA VAL A 378 -32.46 12.91 16.65
C VAL A 378 -32.79 14.03 17.67
N SER A 379 -34.07 14.40 17.73
CA SER A 379 -34.60 15.30 18.76
C SER A 379 -34.78 14.58 20.09
N ILE A 380 -33.83 14.79 21.01
CA ILE A 380 -33.90 14.55 22.46
C ILE A 380 -34.41 13.15 22.86
N ASP A 381 -33.49 12.28 23.27
CA ASP A 381 -33.81 11.23 24.23
C ASP A 381 -33.14 11.54 25.58
N VAL A 382 -33.93 11.41 26.66
CA VAL A 382 -33.64 11.83 28.04
C VAL A 382 -33.33 10.62 28.87
N PHE A 383 -32.30 10.72 29.70
CA PHE A 383 -31.70 9.50 30.13
C PHE A 383 -30.95 9.70 31.53
N LYS A 384 -31.09 8.87 32.61
CA LYS A 384 -30.67 9.24 34.01
C LYS A 384 -29.87 8.16 34.81
N TRP A 385 -28.76 8.54 35.47
CA TRP A 385 -27.95 7.65 36.35
C TRP A 385 -28.69 7.23 37.65
N MET A 386 -28.76 5.93 37.94
CA MET A 386 -29.47 5.38 39.13
C MET A 386 -28.57 4.67 40.16
N GLY A 387 -27.25 4.69 39.99
CA GLY A 387 -26.29 4.12 40.94
C GLY A 387 -26.23 2.58 40.92
N GLY A 388 -25.00 2.05 41.01
CA GLY A 388 -24.74 0.65 41.33
C GLY A 388 -24.38 -0.25 40.15
N GLU A 389 -25.23 -0.41 39.14
CA GLU A 389 -24.97 -1.31 38.00
C GLU A 389 -25.64 -0.77 36.73
N ALA A 390 -24.83 -0.48 35.70
CA ALA A 390 -25.17 0.08 34.39
C ALA A 390 -25.63 1.56 34.32
N TRP A 391 -24.92 2.35 33.50
CA TRP A 391 -25.43 3.61 32.95
C TRP A 391 -26.53 3.26 31.95
N GLN A 392 -27.75 3.10 32.44
CA GLN A 392 -28.86 3.44 31.57
C GLN A 392 -28.99 4.94 31.70
N ASN A 393 -28.61 5.61 30.62
CA ASN A 393 -29.25 6.80 30.16
C ASN A 393 -28.54 8.21 30.56
N ILE A 394 -28.19 9.15 29.60
CA ILE A 394 -27.75 10.61 29.63
C ILE A 394 -28.83 11.76 29.63
N SER A 395 -28.89 12.65 30.64
CA SER A 395 -29.90 13.74 30.66
C SER A 395 -29.40 14.95 29.87
N VAL A 396 -30.10 15.32 28.78
CA VAL A 396 -29.79 16.54 28.02
C VAL A 396 -30.60 17.72 28.52
N TYR A 397 -29.94 18.65 29.20
CA TYR A 397 -30.53 19.93 29.60
C TYR A 397 -30.39 20.94 28.47
N LYS A 398 -31.49 21.60 28.10
CA LYS A 398 -31.45 22.80 27.28
C LYS A 398 -31.14 23.98 28.19
N PHE A 399 -29.90 24.44 28.16
CA PHE A 399 -29.48 25.65 28.85
C PHE A 399 -29.81 26.89 28.02
N ASN A 400 -30.30 27.94 28.68
CA ASN A 400 -30.29 29.27 28.08
C ASN A 400 -28.84 29.74 28.12
N MET A 401 -28.19 29.67 26.96
CA MET A 401 -26.82 30.13 26.79
C MET A 401 -26.87 31.47 26.07
N GLU A 402 -26.06 32.42 26.54
CA GLU A 402 -25.84 33.69 25.85
C GLU A 402 -24.52 33.62 25.10
N ILE A 403 -24.50 34.19 23.90
CA ILE A 403 -23.29 34.37 23.12
C ILE A 403 -22.92 35.85 23.09
N TYR A 404 -21.68 36.15 23.45
CA TYR A 404 -21.15 37.52 23.42
C TYR A 404 -20.12 37.64 22.31
N ASP A 405 -20.29 38.64 21.47
CA ASP A 405 -19.30 38.98 20.45
C ASP A 405 -18.18 39.83 21.06
N LEU A 406 -16.99 39.22 21.16
CA LEU A 406 -15.79 39.86 21.69
C LEU A 406 -14.89 40.42 20.57
N THR A 407 -15.24 40.21 19.30
CA THR A 407 -14.42 40.61 18.15
C THR A 407 -13.92 42.06 18.19
N PRO A 408 -14.74 43.08 18.52
CA PRO A 408 -14.28 44.47 18.52
C PRO A 408 -13.28 44.81 19.64
N LEU A 409 -13.16 43.93 20.62
CA LEU A 409 -12.42 44.14 21.86
C LEU A 409 -11.11 43.36 21.89
N VAL A 410 -10.91 42.44 20.94
CA VAL A 410 -9.71 41.61 20.80
C VAL A 410 -8.92 42.09 19.58
N ALA A 411 -7.61 42.29 19.74
CA ALA A 411 -6.72 42.57 18.62
C ALA A 411 -5.79 41.37 18.38
N ALA A 412 -5.68 40.94 17.11
CA ALA A 412 -4.63 40.04 16.69
C ALA A 412 -3.36 40.84 16.38
N THR A 413 -2.32 40.67 17.17
CA THR A 413 -1.04 41.37 16.96
C THR A 413 0.05 40.40 16.54
N SER A 414 0.80 40.74 15.48
CA SER A 414 2.01 40.03 15.09
C SER A 414 3.11 40.24 16.13
N ILE A 415 3.78 39.18 16.53
CA ILE A 415 4.87 39.24 17.52
C ILE A 415 6.17 38.72 16.91
N SER A 416 7.29 39.28 17.35
CA SER A 416 8.62 38.76 17.00
C SER A 416 8.92 37.51 17.84
N PRO A 417 9.15 36.35 17.22
CA PRO A 417 9.44 35.10 17.91
C PRO A 417 10.91 35.01 18.36
N THR A 418 11.17 34.24 19.41
CA THR A 418 12.51 33.73 19.73
C THR A 418 12.58 32.26 19.33
N ILE A 419 13.49 31.90 18.42
CA ILE A 419 13.71 30.53 17.97
C ILE A 419 15.12 30.14 18.38
N ASP A 420 15.26 29.07 19.16
CA ASP A 420 16.57 28.52 19.53
C ASP A 420 16.75 27.14 18.88
N SER A 421 17.96 26.89 18.38
CA SER A 421 18.31 25.62 17.73
C SER A 421 19.21 24.81 18.67
N PRO A 422 18.83 23.60 19.11
CA PRO A 422 19.76 22.76 19.86
C PRO A 422 20.96 22.36 18.99
N THR A 423 22.15 22.37 19.60
CA THR A 423 23.43 22.03 18.97
C THR A 423 23.52 20.54 18.57
N THR A 424 24.04 20.33 17.35
CA THR A 424 24.16 19.19 16.41
C THR A 424 24.84 17.88 16.89
N PRO A 425 25.00 16.77 16.07
CA PRO A 425 24.87 16.66 14.59
C PRO A 425 24.23 15.37 13.98
N VAL A 426 23.89 15.38 12.67
CA VAL A 426 24.60 14.64 11.58
C VAL A 426 23.91 14.78 10.18
N ASN A 427 24.75 15.11 9.19
CA ASN A 427 24.68 14.98 7.72
C ASN A 427 23.66 15.76 6.86
N THR A 428 24.25 16.69 6.12
CA THR A 428 23.72 17.56 5.06
C THR A 428 23.74 16.91 3.68
N ALA A 429 22.68 17.11 2.90
CA ALA A 429 22.77 17.56 1.50
C ALA A 429 21.39 18.04 1.02
N SER A 430 21.22 19.35 0.88
CA SER A 430 20.06 19.99 0.22
C SER A 430 20.21 19.97 -1.30
N PRO A 431 19.11 20.15 -2.04
CA PRO A 431 19.11 21.25 -3.02
C PRO A 431 17.86 22.13 -2.99
N THR A 432 18.08 23.34 -3.49
CA THR A 432 17.25 24.55 -3.49
C THR A 432 16.16 24.62 -4.57
N VAL A 433 14.98 25.09 -4.15
CA VAL A 433 14.06 26.10 -4.74
C VAL A 433 13.84 26.16 -6.26
N ALA A 434 12.59 25.98 -6.69
CA ALA A 434 11.94 26.82 -7.70
C ALA A 434 10.44 26.97 -7.41
N SER A 435 9.94 28.20 -7.50
CA SER A 435 8.64 28.68 -7.02
C SER A 435 7.62 28.96 -8.13
N GLN A 436 6.33 28.87 -7.74
CA GLN A 436 5.12 29.55 -8.26
C GLN A 436 4.59 29.22 -9.66
N ALA A 437 3.33 28.73 -9.71
CA ALA A 437 2.13 29.56 -9.99
C ALA A 437 0.84 28.73 -9.83
N ALA A 438 -0.19 29.34 -9.23
CA ALA A 438 -1.52 28.77 -9.02
C ALA A 438 -2.42 28.90 -10.27
N SER A 439 -3.36 27.98 -10.49
CA SER A 439 -4.81 28.24 -10.43
C SER A 439 -5.66 27.07 -10.93
N GLU A 440 -6.79 26.85 -10.22
CA GLU A 440 -8.08 26.31 -10.68
C GLU A 440 -8.14 24.88 -11.25
N HIS A 441 -8.62 23.94 -10.42
CA HIS A 441 -8.96 22.59 -10.84
C HIS A 441 -10.47 22.30 -10.80
N LEU A 442 -11.08 22.31 -11.99
CA LEU A 442 -12.34 21.64 -12.27
C LEU A 442 -12.15 20.13 -12.18
N ALA A 443 -13.02 19.47 -11.41
CA ALA A 443 -13.07 18.02 -11.30
C ALA A 443 -13.46 17.38 -12.64
N CYS A 444 -12.65 16.43 -13.12
CA CYS A 444 -13.04 15.50 -14.17
C CYS A 444 -12.84 14.08 -13.65
N GLY A 445 -13.96 13.40 -13.39
CA GLY A 445 -13.97 12.01 -12.95
C GLY A 445 -13.62 11.06 -14.10
N PHE A 446 -12.48 10.38 -13.97
CA PHE A 446 -12.19 9.16 -14.72
C PHE A 446 -12.08 8.01 -13.71
N LYS A 447 -12.99 7.03 -13.82
CA LYS A 447 -12.87 5.77 -13.07
C LYS A 447 -11.85 4.88 -13.77
N VAL A 448 -10.65 4.79 -13.21
CA VAL A 448 -9.65 3.81 -13.63
C VAL A 448 -10.12 2.42 -13.21
N LYS A 449 -10.04 1.45 -14.13
CA LYS A 449 -10.41 0.05 -13.88
C LYS A 449 -9.32 -0.60 -13.02
N PRO A 450 -9.61 -1.14 -11.82
CA PRO A 450 -8.61 -1.81 -10.99
C PRO A 450 -7.97 -2.99 -11.72
N LEU A 451 -6.68 -3.23 -11.49
CA LEU A 451 -6.00 -4.43 -11.99
C LEU A 451 -6.52 -5.66 -11.22
N ALA A 452 -7.08 -6.63 -11.94
CA ALA A 452 -7.58 -7.87 -11.37
C ALA A 452 -6.48 -8.93 -11.35
N ILE A 453 -6.16 -9.46 -10.16
CA ILE A 453 -5.23 -10.58 -9.95
C ILE A 453 -5.95 -11.92 -10.18
N PHE A 454 -7.26 -11.91 -9.99
CA PHE A 454 -8.15 -12.98 -10.41
C PHE A 454 -9.41 -12.33 -10.99
N SER A 455 -9.92 -12.85 -12.10
CA SER A 455 -11.24 -12.46 -12.61
C SER A 455 -11.85 -13.62 -13.39
N ASP A 456 -13.13 -13.85 -13.17
CA ASP A 456 -13.90 -14.84 -13.89
C ASP A 456 -15.33 -14.31 -14.11
N ASN A 457 -15.73 -14.23 -15.37
CA ASN A 457 -17.07 -13.85 -15.80
C ASN A 457 -17.89 -15.06 -16.29
N PHE A 458 -17.39 -16.28 -16.04
CA PHE A 458 -18.04 -17.56 -16.29
C PHE A 458 -18.39 -17.89 -17.74
N GLU A 459 -17.87 -17.14 -18.71
CA GLU A 459 -18.04 -17.45 -20.13
C GLU A 459 -17.06 -18.55 -20.62
N GLY A 460 -15.96 -18.77 -19.90
CA GLY A 460 -14.94 -19.76 -20.24
C GLY A 460 -15.30 -21.21 -19.89
N GLY A 461 -16.35 -21.43 -19.09
CA GLY A 461 -16.76 -22.74 -18.60
C GLY A 461 -16.69 -22.84 -17.09
N VAL A 462 -16.42 -24.05 -16.59
CA VAL A 462 -16.26 -24.32 -15.16
C VAL A 462 -14.89 -23.84 -14.63
N ASP A 463 -13.86 -23.69 -15.48
CA ASP A 463 -12.57 -23.02 -15.19
C ASP A 463 -11.94 -23.27 -13.81
N GLY A 464 -11.99 -24.52 -13.35
CA GLY A 464 -11.38 -24.94 -12.07
C GLY A 464 -12.22 -24.62 -10.82
N TRP A 465 -13.42 -24.06 -11.00
CA TRP A 465 -14.44 -24.02 -9.96
C TRP A 465 -14.90 -25.44 -9.61
N SER A 466 -15.21 -25.62 -8.34
CA SER A 466 -15.66 -26.89 -7.79
C SER A 466 -16.83 -26.65 -6.88
N HIS A 467 -17.85 -27.49 -6.95
CA HIS A 467 -19.01 -27.40 -6.06
C HIS A 467 -19.25 -28.72 -5.33
N GLY A 468 -19.94 -28.65 -4.20
CA GLY A 468 -20.22 -29.81 -3.36
C GLY A 468 -20.98 -29.47 -2.08
N GLY A 469 -21.14 -30.45 -1.21
CA GLY A 469 -21.88 -30.33 0.05
C GLY A 469 -23.07 -31.28 0.14
N THR A 470 -23.98 -31.03 1.07
CA THR A 470 -25.20 -31.85 1.23
C THR A 470 -26.33 -31.27 0.39
N ASN A 471 -27.01 -32.10 -0.39
CA ASN A 471 -28.02 -31.67 -1.38
C ASN A 471 -27.49 -30.52 -2.27
N ASP A 472 -26.30 -30.72 -2.82
CA ASP A 472 -25.65 -29.76 -3.71
C ASP A 472 -26.49 -29.47 -4.95
N CYS A 473 -26.64 -28.18 -5.25
CA CYS A 473 -27.51 -27.67 -6.29
C CYS A 473 -26.84 -26.62 -7.19
N TRP A 474 -25.55 -26.32 -7.01
CA TRP A 474 -24.83 -25.41 -7.90
C TRP A 474 -24.75 -25.95 -9.34
N GLU A 475 -25.06 -25.08 -10.30
CA GLU A 475 -25.07 -25.34 -11.74
C GLU A 475 -24.43 -24.16 -12.47
N TRP A 476 -23.65 -24.46 -13.52
CA TRP A 476 -23.07 -23.47 -14.42
C TRP A 476 -23.82 -23.45 -15.76
N GLY A 477 -24.16 -22.25 -16.25
CA GLY A 477 -24.80 -22.09 -17.55
C GLY A 477 -25.73 -20.87 -17.63
N MET A 478 -26.61 -20.87 -18.63
CA MET A 478 -27.59 -19.78 -18.84
C MET A 478 -28.78 -19.91 -17.88
N PRO A 479 -29.05 -18.91 -17.02
CA PRO A 479 -30.18 -18.96 -16.10
C PRO A 479 -31.49 -18.66 -16.84
N ILE A 480 -32.51 -19.50 -16.61
CA ILE A 480 -33.89 -19.32 -17.10
C ILE A 480 -34.91 -19.18 -15.94
N SER A 481 -34.45 -19.29 -14.70
CA SER A 481 -35.14 -18.95 -13.44
C SER A 481 -34.43 -17.77 -12.74
N GLY A 482 -35.00 -17.27 -11.64
CA GLY A 482 -34.46 -16.16 -10.86
C GLY A 482 -34.34 -14.86 -11.68
N PRO A 483 -33.13 -14.33 -11.93
CA PRO A 483 -32.94 -13.11 -12.72
C PRO A 483 -33.26 -13.28 -14.22
N GLY A 484 -33.38 -14.51 -14.73
CA GLY A 484 -33.69 -14.81 -16.14
C GLY A 484 -32.56 -14.50 -17.15
N SER A 485 -31.45 -13.92 -16.69
CA SER A 485 -30.19 -13.77 -17.42
C SER A 485 -29.02 -13.64 -16.44
N ALA A 486 -27.81 -14.00 -16.89
CA ALA A 486 -26.57 -13.64 -16.21
C ALA A 486 -26.44 -12.10 -16.10
N TYR A 487 -25.55 -11.61 -15.23
CA TYR A 487 -25.28 -10.18 -15.11
C TYR A 487 -24.50 -9.69 -16.32
N SER A 488 -23.46 -10.42 -16.71
CA SER A 488 -22.68 -10.16 -17.91
C SER A 488 -22.80 -11.34 -18.89
N ALA A 489 -22.83 -11.04 -20.19
CA ALA A 489 -22.92 -12.02 -21.26
C ALA A 489 -24.05 -13.08 -21.09
N SER A 490 -23.72 -14.37 -20.96
CA SER A 490 -24.69 -15.46 -21.09
C SER A 490 -24.74 -16.42 -19.89
N CYS A 491 -23.60 -16.73 -19.28
CA CYS A 491 -23.46 -17.79 -18.28
C CYS A 491 -23.16 -17.23 -16.89
N CYS A 492 -23.69 -17.89 -15.87
CA CYS A 492 -23.32 -17.63 -14.48
C CYS A 492 -23.33 -18.93 -13.67
N TRP A 493 -22.92 -18.86 -12.41
CA TRP A 493 -23.18 -19.94 -11.45
C TRP A 493 -24.46 -19.66 -10.69
N ALA A 494 -25.31 -20.66 -10.53
CA ALA A 494 -26.54 -20.55 -9.76
C ALA A 494 -26.78 -21.81 -8.94
N THR A 495 -27.40 -21.68 -7.76
CA THR A 495 -27.90 -22.83 -7.00
C THR A 495 -29.08 -23.54 -7.68
N LYS A 496 -29.64 -22.97 -8.74
CA LYS A 496 -30.44 -23.65 -9.75
C LYS A 496 -30.67 -22.75 -10.96
N LEU A 497 -30.36 -23.21 -12.17
CA LEU A 497 -30.53 -22.37 -13.38
C LEU A 497 -31.97 -22.34 -13.88
N ASP A 498 -32.76 -23.39 -13.62
CA ASP A 498 -34.09 -23.61 -14.20
C ASP A 498 -35.21 -23.85 -13.18
N GLY A 499 -34.98 -23.50 -11.91
CA GLY A 499 -35.98 -23.68 -10.85
C GLY A 499 -35.54 -23.07 -9.52
N ASN A 500 -35.94 -23.73 -8.44
CA ASN A 500 -35.67 -23.33 -7.06
C ASN A 500 -34.62 -24.25 -6.42
N TYR A 501 -33.88 -23.75 -5.42
CA TYR A 501 -32.90 -24.57 -4.68
C TYR A 501 -33.58 -25.68 -3.88
N LEU A 502 -32.79 -26.60 -3.30
CA LEU A 502 -33.30 -27.79 -2.60
C LEU A 502 -33.52 -27.55 -1.10
N ASP A 503 -34.47 -28.27 -0.51
CA ASP A 503 -34.63 -28.37 0.94
C ASP A 503 -33.41 -29.05 1.60
N ASN A 504 -33.10 -28.63 2.83
CA ASN A 504 -32.02 -29.13 3.67
C ASN A 504 -30.65 -29.11 2.97
N ALA A 505 -30.42 -28.10 2.13
CA ALA A 505 -29.18 -27.92 1.40
C ALA A 505 -28.10 -27.28 2.28
N LEU A 506 -26.86 -27.72 2.08
CA LEU A 506 -25.65 -27.03 2.49
C LEU A 506 -24.68 -27.19 1.32
N CYS A 507 -24.77 -26.27 0.37
CA CYS A 507 -24.09 -26.37 -0.91
C CYS A 507 -23.10 -25.22 -1.09
N ASN A 508 -21.92 -25.58 -1.60
CA ASN A 508 -20.75 -24.72 -1.64
C ASN A 508 -20.25 -24.65 -3.07
N LEU A 509 -19.97 -23.45 -3.57
CA LEU A 509 -19.22 -23.22 -4.80
C LEU A 509 -17.86 -22.65 -4.42
N THR A 510 -16.77 -23.29 -4.85
CA THR A 510 -15.40 -22.95 -4.46
C THR A 510 -14.56 -22.60 -5.68
N SER A 511 -13.88 -21.45 -5.62
CA SER A 511 -12.97 -20.97 -6.65
C SER A 511 -11.81 -21.94 -6.91
N PRO A 512 -11.11 -21.88 -8.05
CA PRO A 512 -9.77 -22.46 -8.18
C PRO A 512 -8.79 -21.85 -7.14
N PRO A 513 -7.61 -22.46 -6.92
CA PRO A 513 -6.56 -21.85 -6.09
C PRO A 513 -6.08 -20.53 -6.71
N ILE A 514 -6.04 -19.46 -5.91
CA ILE A 514 -5.64 -18.12 -6.34
C ILE A 514 -4.36 -17.75 -5.60
N SER A 515 -3.29 -17.46 -6.34
CA SER A 515 -2.06 -16.96 -5.72
C SER A 515 -2.26 -15.50 -5.33
N LEU A 516 -2.36 -15.23 -4.03
CA LEU A 516 -2.54 -13.87 -3.51
C LEU A 516 -1.20 -13.38 -2.93
N PRO A 517 -0.59 -12.32 -3.48
CA PRO A 517 0.63 -11.75 -2.92
C PRO A 517 0.37 -10.98 -1.61
N ALA A 518 1.40 -10.45 -0.96
CA ALA A 518 1.22 -9.49 0.12
C ALA A 518 0.63 -8.18 -0.44
N GLY A 519 -0.29 -7.54 0.28
CA GLY A 519 -0.85 -6.24 -0.12
C GLY A 519 -2.35 -6.07 0.18
N GLU A 520 -2.92 -5.02 -0.42
CA GLU A 520 -4.35 -4.71 -0.35
C GLU A 520 -5.11 -5.31 -1.53
N PHE A 521 -6.07 -6.19 -1.22
CA PHE A 521 -6.90 -6.84 -2.23
C PHE A 521 -8.36 -6.82 -1.83
N TYR A 522 -9.22 -6.75 -2.82
CA TYR A 522 -10.67 -6.70 -2.63
C TYR A 522 -11.33 -7.72 -3.54
N LEU A 523 -12.12 -8.62 -2.96
CA LEU A 523 -13.00 -9.48 -3.72
C LEU A 523 -14.26 -8.69 -4.08
N THR A 524 -14.55 -8.61 -5.36
CA THR A 524 -15.78 -8.05 -5.93
C THR A 524 -16.57 -9.17 -6.58
N VAL A 525 -17.88 -9.16 -6.40
CA VAL A 525 -18.79 -10.16 -6.98
C VAL A 525 -20.11 -9.50 -7.36
N LYS A 526 -20.66 -9.89 -8.50
CA LYS A 526 -22.07 -9.61 -8.84
C LYS A 526 -22.90 -10.79 -8.38
N MET A 527 -23.96 -10.49 -7.65
CA MET A 527 -24.83 -11.51 -7.11
C MET A 527 -26.29 -11.12 -7.21
N TRP A 528 -27.13 -12.12 -7.37
CA TRP A 528 -28.58 -12.01 -7.25
C TRP A 528 -29.05 -13.12 -6.35
N PHE A 529 -29.90 -12.84 -5.36
CA PHE A 529 -30.49 -13.91 -4.55
C PHE A 529 -31.96 -13.66 -4.24
N SER A 530 -32.70 -14.75 -4.19
CA SER A 530 -34.05 -14.82 -3.63
C SER A 530 -34.17 -16.14 -2.89
N ILE A 531 -34.14 -16.07 -1.56
CA ILE A 531 -34.10 -17.20 -0.62
C ILE A 531 -35.03 -16.93 0.56
N GLU A 532 -35.52 -17.98 1.24
CA GLU A 532 -36.49 -17.81 2.33
C GLU A 532 -35.94 -16.87 3.42
N HIS A 533 -36.67 -15.78 3.67
CA HIS A 533 -36.26 -14.78 4.64
C HIS A 533 -36.17 -15.39 6.05
N TRP A 534 -35.04 -15.13 6.70
CA TRP A 534 -34.65 -15.58 8.04
C TRP A 534 -34.34 -17.08 8.19
N TYR A 535 -35.03 -17.98 7.49
CA TYR A 535 -34.83 -19.43 7.61
C TYR A 535 -33.66 -19.96 6.79
N ASP A 536 -33.40 -19.33 5.64
CA ASP A 536 -32.34 -19.70 4.72
C ASP A 536 -31.29 -18.60 4.63
N SER A 537 -30.05 -19.00 4.40
CA SER A 537 -28.92 -18.08 4.44
C SER A 537 -27.86 -18.41 3.39
N CYS A 538 -27.28 -17.39 2.79
CA CYS A 538 -26.06 -17.53 2.01
C CYS A 538 -24.97 -16.54 2.42
N TRP A 539 -23.69 -16.94 2.30
CA TRP A 539 -22.54 -16.14 2.71
C TRP A 539 -21.27 -16.54 1.95
N VAL A 540 -20.23 -15.73 2.09
CA VAL A 540 -18.90 -15.97 1.52
C VAL A 540 -17.94 -16.44 2.61
N GLU A 541 -17.12 -17.44 2.30
CA GLU A 541 -15.99 -17.89 3.09
C GLU A 541 -14.68 -17.77 2.30
N VAL A 542 -13.58 -17.59 3.02
CA VAL A 542 -12.23 -17.48 2.48
C VAL A 542 -11.29 -18.41 3.23
N SER A 543 -10.30 -18.92 2.51
CA SER A 543 -9.24 -19.78 3.04
C SER A 543 -7.89 -19.27 2.57
N THR A 544 -6.94 -19.13 3.49
CA THR A 544 -5.55 -18.72 3.21
C THR A 544 -4.58 -19.90 3.11
N ASP A 545 -5.06 -21.13 3.29
CA ASP A 545 -4.27 -22.35 3.30
C ASP A 545 -4.74 -23.34 2.23
N ASN A 546 -5.20 -22.85 1.07
CA ASN A 546 -5.69 -23.68 -0.04
C ASN A 546 -6.83 -24.64 0.35
N GLY A 547 -7.69 -24.23 1.28
CA GLY A 547 -8.94 -24.90 1.62
C GLY A 547 -8.90 -25.83 2.84
N PHE A 548 -7.81 -25.84 3.64
CA PHE A 548 -7.76 -26.63 4.88
C PHE A 548 -8.59 -25.98 5.99
N THR A 549 -8.54 -24.66 6.13
CA THR A 549 -9.35 -23.87 7.08
C THR A 549 -10.13 -22.78 6.37
N TRP A 550 -11.31 -22.44 6.90
CA TRP A 550 -12.25 -21.51 6.27
C TRP A 550 -12.80 -20.52 7.30
N PHE A 551 -12.87 -19.25 6.90
CA PHE A 551 -13.38 -18.14 7.70
C PHE A 551 -14.47 -17.41 6.93
N LYS A 552 -15.55 -17.01 7.60
CA LYS A 552 -16.62 -16.21 6.96
C LYS A 552 -16.09 -14.80 6.65
N ALA A 553 -16.23 -14.36 5.40
CA ALA A 553 -15.89 -13.02 4.95
C ALA A 553 -17.13 -12.11 5.00
N TYR A 554 -16.91 -10.86 5.38
CA TYR A 554 -17.97 -9.86 5.55
C TYR A 554 -17.93 -8.80 4.45
N PRO A 555 -19.08 -8.44 3.85
CA PRO A 555 -19.13 -7.41 2.83
C PRO A 555 -18.86 -6.04 3.45
N ILE A 556 -17.90 -5.30 2.87
CA ILE A 556 -17.58 -3.91 3.21
C ILE A 556 -18.35 -2.91 2.35
N SER A 557 -18.97 -3.38 1.26
CA SER A 557 -19.85 -2.59 0.38
C SER A 557 -20.85 -3.51 -0.32
N GLY A 558 -22.04 -2.99 -0.64
CA GLY A 558 -23.17 -3.75 -1.13
C GLY A 558 -24.23 -4.01 -0.06
N LEU A 559 -25.02 -5.07 -0.21
CA LEU A 559 -25.94 -5.51 0.84
C LEU A 559 -25.12 -6.03 2.04
N SER A 560 -25.56 -5.70 3.25
CA SER A 560 -24.98 -6.24 4.49
C SER A 560 -25.62 -7.58 4.85
N TYR A 561 -24.89 -8.41 5.59
CA TYR A 561 -25.49 -9.60 6.20
C TYR A 561 -26.56 -9.21 7.23
N SER A 562 -27.60 -10.03 7.31
CA SER A 562 -28.68 -9.90 8.28
C SER A 562 -28.75 -11.14 9.17
N PRO A 563 -29.34 -11.05 10.37
CA PRO A 563 -29.57 -12.21 11.22
C PRO A 563 -30.48 -13.24 10.54
N THR A 564 -30.09 -14.51 10.64
CA THR A 564 -30.79 -15.70 10.13
C THR A 564 -30.80 -16.80 11.19
N ARG A 565 -31.53 -17.88 10.94
CA ARG A 565 -31.53 -19.09 11.77
C ARG A 565 -30.15 -19.73 11.93
N TRP A 566 -29.22 -19.47 11.01
CA TRP A 566 -27.90 -20.09 10.94
C TRP A 566 -26.76 -19.16 11.34
N GLY A 567 -27.07 -18.02 11.97
CA GLY A 567 -26.13 -16.93 12.23
C GLY A 567 -26.42 -15.75 11.31
N ASP A 568 -25.39 -15.04 10.87
CA ASP A 568 -25.50 -13.92 9.93
C ASP A 568 -25.25 -14.35 8.47
N GLY A 569 -25.97 -13.75 7.53
CA GLY A 569 -25.75 -13.95 6.10
C GLY A 569 -26.74 -13.15 5.26
N TYR A 570 -26.68 -13.29 3.95
CA TYR A 570 -27.75 -12.86 3.08
C TYR A 570 -28.99 -13.74 3.28
N THR A 571 -30.17 -13.14 3.21
CA THR A 571 -31.47 -13.79 3.34
C THR A 571 -32.55 -12.91 2.70
N GLY A 572 -33.68 -13.49 2.28
CA GLY A 572 -34.71 -12.75 1.55
C GLY A 572 -34.31 -12.51 0.09
N ASP A 573 -34.60 -11.31 -0.41
CA ASP A 573 -34.45 -10.95 -1.83
C ASP A 573 -33.48 -9.78 -2.01
N SER A 574 -32.59 -9.85 -3.01
CA SER A 574 -31.61 -8.81 -3.32
C SER A 574 -32.17 -7.62 -4.10
N GLY A 575 -33.40 -7.71 -4.62
CA GLY A 575 -34.07 -6.68 -5.41
C GLY A 575 -33.55 -6.55 -6.85
N GLY A 576 -32.72 -7.50 -7.30
CA GLY A 576 -31.98 -7.45 -8.56
C GLY A 576 -30.51 -7.84 -8.39
N TRP A 577 -29.74 -7.72 -9.48
CA TRP A 577 -28.29 -7.94 -9.43
C TRP A 577 -27.63 -6.82 -8.64
N VAL A 578 -26.92 -7.18 -7.58
CA VAL A 578 -26.20 -6.28 -6.69
C VAL A 578 -24.72 -6.61 -6.70
N ALA A 579 -23.87 -5.61 -6.45
CA ALA A 579 -22.45 -5.84 -6.21
C ALA A 579 -22.19 -6.02 -4.71
N ALA A 580 -21.30 -6.93 -4.35
CA ALA A 580 -20.71 -7.00 -3.03
C ALA A 580 -19.19 -6.90 -3.12
N VAL A 581 -18.59 -6.23 -2.14
CA VAL A 581 -17.13 -6.08 -2.00
C VAL A 581 -16.70 -6.61 -0.64
N PHE A 582 -15.65 -7.42 -0.61
CA PHE A 582 -15.06 -7.99 0.60
C PHE A 582 -13.58 -7.59 0.69
N ASN A 583 -13.14 -7.17 1.86
CA ASN A 583 -11.75 -6.82 2.11
C ASN A 583 -10.91 -8.09 2.29
N LEU A 584 -9.87 -8.26 1.46
CA LEU A 584 -8.87 -9.33 1.54
C LEU A 584 -7.47 -8.77 1.86
N THR A 585 -7.35 -7.50 2.25
CA THR A 585 -6.10 -6.88 2.66
C THR A 585 -5.46 -7.66 3.80
N GLY A 586 -4.18 -8.01 3.64
CA GLY A 586 -3.41 -8.77 4.64
C GLY A 586 -3.63 -10.29 4.63
N TYR A 587 -4.41 -10.83 3.70
CA TYR A 587 -4.60 -12.29 3.59
C TYR A 587 -3.42 -13.01 2.94
N GLY A 588 -2.63 -12.31 2.11
CA GLY A 588 -1.44 -12.85 1.47
C GLY A 588 -0.13 -12.45 2.16
N PRO A 589 1.02 -13.05 1.77
CA PRO A 589 1.18 -13.96 0.64
C PRO A 589 0.65 -15.37 0.96
N CYS A 590 -0.27 -15.89 0.15
CA CYS A 590 -0.89 -17.19 0.38
C CYS A 590 -1.50 -17.82 -0.88
N THR A 591 -1.95 -19.07 -0.76
CA THR A 591 -2.83 -19.68 -1.78
C THR A 591 -4.27 -19.54 -1.31
N LEU A 592 -4.93 -18.49 -1.78
CA LEU A 592 -6.30 -18.14 -1.42
C LEU A 592 -7.31 -19.06 -2.11
N ARG A 593 -8.39 -19.40 -1.41
CA ARG A 593 -9.62 -19.96 -2.00
C ARG A 593 -10.83 -19.14 -1.51
N VAL A 594 -11.78 -18.88 -2.40
CA VAL A 594 -13.07 -18.23 -2.08
C VAL A 594 -14.18 -19.28 -2.21
N LYS A 595 -15.15 -19.26 -1.29
CA LYS A 595 -16.29 -20.18 -1.29
C LYS A 595 -17.60 -19.43 -1.06
N PHE A 596 -18.57 -19.67 -1.92
CA PHE A 596 -19.95 -19.20 -1.79
C PHE A 596 -20.80 -20.33 -1.21
N VAL A 597 -21.41 -20.10 -0.04
CA VAL A 597 -22.17 -21.09 0.70
C VAL A 597 -23.65 -20.71 0.73
N LEU A 598 -24.54 -21.64 0.39
CA LEU A 598 -25.98 -21.55 0.68
C LEU A 598 -26.37 -22.66 1.65
N LYS A 599 -27.20 -22.32 2.63
CA LYS A 599 -27.79 -23.25 3.58
C LYS A 599 -29.30 -23.03 3.69
N SER A 600 -30.07 -24.09 3.48
CA SER A 600 -31.53 -24.08 3.57
C SER A 600 -32.08 -25.00 4.67
N ASP A 601 -33.30 -24.70 5.07
CA ASP A 601 -34.07 -25.47 6.02
C ASP A 601 -34.98 -26.52 5.33
N GLY A 602 -35.93 -27.11 6.06
CA GLY A 602 -36.69 -28.27 5.60
C GLY A 602 -37.87 -27.99 4.67
N SER A 603 -38.16 -26.74 4.33
CA SER A 603 -39.28 -26.37 3.45
C SER A 603 -39.12 -24.98 2.85
N LEU A 604 -39.93 -24.65 1.82
CA LEU A 604 -40.02 -23.33 1.16
C LEU A 604 -38.74 -22.93 0.42
N ASN A 605 -38.65 -23.35 -0.85
CA ASN A 605 -37.56 -22.95 -1.72
C ASN A 605 -37.98 -21.84 -2.68
N GLU A 606 -37.05 -20.92 -2.91
CA GLU A 606 -37.12 -19.83 -3.89
C GLU A 606 -36.05 -20.04 -4.99
N PRO A 607 -35.94 -19.16 -6.01
CA PRO A 607 -35.00 -19.37 -7.12
C PRO A 607 -33.52 -19.54 -6.71
N GLY A 608 -33.10 -19.03 -5.54
CA GLY A 608 -31.78 -19.31 -4.96
C GLY A 608 -30.76 -18.20 -5.14
N TRP A 609 -29.48 -18.56 -5.22
CA TRP A 609 -28.35 -17.63 -5.30
C TRP A 609 -27.61 -17.78 -6.62
N TYR A 610 -27.36 -16.65 -7.29
CA TYR A 610 -26.70 -16.53 -8.58
C TYR A 610 -25.48 -15.63 -8.41
N ILE A 611 -24.35 -16.05 -8.98
CA ILE A 611 -23.03 -15.43 -8.86
C ILE A 611 -22.46 -15.21 -10.26
N ASP A 612 -21.94 -14.02 -10.50
CA ASP A 612 -21.36 -13.59 -11.76
C ASP A 612 -20.26 -12.54 -11.55
N ASP A 613 -19.42 -12.28 -12.55
CA ASP A 613 -18.34 -11.28 -12.55
C ASP A 613 -17.54 -11.26 -11.23
N VAL A 614 -16.93 -12.39 -10.87
CA VAL A 614 -16.09 -12.49 -9.67
C VAL A 614 -14.69 -11.96 -10.00
N ALA A 615 -14.19 -10.99 -9.23
CA ALA A 615 -12.83 -10.49 -9.41
C ALA A 615 -12.16 -10.14 -8.07
N ILE A 616 -10.87 -10.43 -7.96
CA ILE A 616 -10.01 -9.93 -6.88
C ILE A 616 -9.09 -8.87 -7.46
N THR A 617 -9.20 -7.64 -6.94
CA THR A 617 -8.49 -6.48 -7.47
C THR A 617 -7.63 -5.82 -6.41
N SER A 618 -6.47 -5.29 -6.80
CA SER A 618 -5.67 -4.40 -5.95
C SER A 618 -6.21 -2.96 -5.99
N MET A 619 -5.93 -2.18 -4.94
CA MET A 619 -6.02 -0.72 -5.05
C MET A 619 -4.96 -0.23 -6.04
N THR A 620 -5.42 0.41 -7.11
CA THR A 620 -4.56 1.00 -8.14
C THR A 620 -4.48 2.50 -7.88
N TYR A 621 -3.30 2.96 -7.52
CA TYR A 621 -3.00 4.38 -7.38
C TYR A 621 -2.55 4.92 -8.73
N THR A 622 -2.90 6.16 -9.04
CA THR A 622 -2.66 6.73 -10.37
C THR A 622 -1.67 7.88 -10.27
N VAL A 623 -0.75 7.93 -11.21
CA VAL A 623 0.19 9.04 -11.38
C VAL A 623 -0.15 9.77 -12.67
N GLY A 624 -0.29 11.08 -12.58
CA GLY A 624 -0.57 11.95 -13.70
C GLY A 624 -0.22 13.39 -13.39
N PRO A 625 -0.18 14.28 -14.40
CA PRO A 625 0.07 15.69 -14.14
C PRO A 625 -0.98 16.24 -13.16
N PRO A 626 -0.68 17.32 -12.40
CA PRO A 626 -1.56 17.86 -11.36
C PRO A 626 -3.01 18.10 -11.81
N CYS A 627 -3.21 18.25 -13.13
CA CYS A 627 -4.50 18.48 -13.73
C CYS A 627 -5.32 17.26 -14.17
N SER A 628 -4.80 16.05 -13.97
CA SER A 628 -5.38 14.80 -14.48
C SER A 628 -6.42 14.15 -13.56
N GLY A 629 -6.57 14.62 -12.32
CA GLY A 629 -7.37 13.92 -11.30
C GLY A 629 -6.72 12.62 -10.81
N ALA A 630 -5.43 12.42 -11.10
CA ALA A 630 -4.64 11.32 -10.57
C ALA A 630 -4.43 11.44 -9.07
N HIS A 631 -4.20 10.30 -8.40
CA HIS A 631 -3.93 10.27 -6.96
C HIS A 631 -2.63 10.98 -6.60
N PHE A 632 -1.63 10.90 -7.48
CA PHE A 632 -0.29 11.46 -7.28
C PHE A 632 0.17 12.27 -8.48
N SER A 633 0.97 13.29 -8.21
CA SER A 633 1.51 14.19 -9.24
C SER A 633 2.85 13.73 -9.80
N SER A 634 3.52 12.79 -9.11
CA SER A 634 4.75 12.15 -9.58
C SER A 634 4.84 10.68 -9.17
N ILE A 635 5.73 9.92 -9.83
CA ILE A 635 5.94 8.51 -9.50
C ILE A 635 6.62 8.37 -8.15
N GLN A 636 7.57 9.25 -7.82
CA GLN A 636 8.25 9.27 -6.51
C GLN A 636 7.27 9.51 -5.37
N GLU A 637 6.33 10.44 -5.53
CA GLU A 637 5.27 10.70 -4.54
C GLU A 637 4.45 9.42 -4.31
N ALA A 638 4.01 8.76 -5.38
CA ALA A 638 3.28 7.51 -5.29
C ALA A 638 4.09 6.42 -4.58
N VAL A 639 5.35 6.19 -4.98
CA VAL A 639 6.23 5.19 -4.36
C VAL A 639 6.38 5.40 -2.85
N ASN A 640 6.50 6.66 -2.42
CA ASN A 640 6.66 7.02 -1.01
C ASN A 640 5.38 6.85 -0.19
N SER A 641 4.21 6.98 -0.82
CA SER A 641 2.92 7.11 -0.11
C SER A 641 2.05 5.86 -0.16
N VAL A 642 2.21 4.99 -1.15
CA VAL A 642 1.36 3.80 -1.27
C VAL A 642 1.83 2.66 -0.36
N PRO A 643 0.91 1.79 0.12
CA PRO A 643 1.31 0.59 0.83
C PRO A 643 2.22 -0.32 -0.02
N SER A 644 3.15 -1.03 0.61
CA SER A 644 3.92 -2.08 -0.05
C SER A 644 2.98 -3.14 -0.67
N GLY A 645 3.34 -3.66 -1.84
CA GLY A 645 2.51 -4.52 -2.68
C GLY A 645 1.53 -3.78 -3.60
N SER A 646 1.41 -2.45 -3.49
CA SER A 646 0.45 -1.67 -4.29
C SER A 646 0.84 -1.57 -5.77
N THR A 647 -0.16 -1.28 -6.60
CA THR A 647 0.02 -0.96 -8.02
C THR A 647 -0.07 0.55 -8.24
N ILE A 648 0.96 1.13 -8.86
CA ILE A 648 1.05 2.52 -9.31
C ILE A 648 0.88 2.52 -10.83
N LEU A 649 -0.27 2.98 -11.29
CA LEU A 649 -0.60 3.18 -12.70
C LEU A 649 -0.16 4.56 -13.18
N VAL A 650 0.82 4.61 -14.07
CA VAL A 650 1.29 5.83 -14.72
C VAL A 650 0.41 6.11 -15.93
N LEU A 651 -0.41 7.15 -15.84
CA LEU A 651 -1.38 7.51 -16.88
C LEU A 651 -0.69 8.02 -18.15
N SER A 652 -1.32 7.84 -19.31
CA SER A 652 -0.81 8.32 -20.60
C SER A 652 -0.61 9.84 -20.63
N SER A 653 -1.39 10.58 -19.84
CA SER A 653 -1.20 12.02 -19.66
C SER A 653 0.11 12.41 -18.96
N TYR A 654 0.79 11.46 -18.31
CA TYR A 654 2.11 11.66 -17.69
C TYR A 654 3.27 11.39 -18.67
N SER A 655 2.97 10.98 -19.90
CA SER A 655 3.98 10.71 -20.93
C SER A 655 4.79 11.97 -21.27
N GLY A 656 6.11 11.82 -21.33
CA GLY A 656 7.07 12.91 -21.54
C GLY A 656 7.63 13.51 -20.25
N SER A 657 7.17 13.09 -19.08
CA SER A 657 7.70 13.52 -17.79
C SER A 657 9.11 12.97 -17.55
N CYS A 658 9.99 13.81 -16.99
CA CYS A 658 11.33 13.39 -16.60
C CYS A 658 11.45 13.31 -15.07
N GLU A 659 11.81 12.13 -14.55
CA GLU A 659 11.88 11.87 -13.11
C GLU A 659 12.97 10.84 -12.80
N SER A 660 13.63 11.00 -11.65
CA SER A 660 14.60 10.02 -11.11
C SER A 660 14.00 9.44 -9.84
N VAL A 661 13.37 8.27 -9.98
CA VAL A 661 12.61 7.62 -8.92
C VAL A 661 13.52 6.69 -8.11
N VAL A 662 13.64 6.95 -6.81
CA VAL A 662 14.19 6.01 -5.83
C VAL A 662 13.07 5.08 -5.40
N VAL A 663 13.15 3.82 -5.80
CA VAL A 663 12.17 2.78 -5.46
C VAL A 663 12.68 1.99 -4.25
N ASN A 664 12.30 2.47 -3.07
CA ASN A 664 12.62 1.90 -1.76
C ASN A 664 11.41 1.22 -1.10
N ASN A 665 10.26 1.19 -1.77
CA ASN A 665 9.04 0.52 -1.37
C ASN A 665 8.69 -0.57 -2.41
N SER A 666 8.30 -1.76 -1.95
CA SER A 666 8.05 -2.88 -2.87
C SER A 666 6.71 -2.66 -3.57
N VAL A 667 6.72 -2.27 -4.84
CA VAL A 667 5.51 -1.86 -5.57
C VAL A 667 5.56 -2.33 -7.02
N THR A 668 4.38 -2.39 -7.65
CA THR A 668 4.27 -2.53 -9.11
C THR A 668 4.05 -1.17 -9.75
N ILE A 669 5.00 -0.69 -10.55
CA ILE A 669 4.89 0.51 -11.37
C ILE A 669 4.54 0.07 -12.79
N VAL A 670 3.39 0.49 -13.28
CA VAL A 670 2.86 0.07 -14.58
C VAL A 670 2.40 1.28 -15.39
N GLY A 671 2.86 1.42 -16.63
CA GLY A 671 2.28 2.39 -17.55
C GLY A 671 0.91 1.93 -18.05
N GLU A 672 -0.03 2.87 -18.24
CA GLU A 672 -1.34 2.60 -18.85
C GLU A 672 -1.22 1.94 -20.23
N SER A 673 -0.13 2.24 -20.92
CA SER A 673 0.31 1.52 -22.11
C SER A 673 1.83 1.57 -22.21
N ARG A 674 2.40 0.67 -23.01
CA ARG A 674 3.85 0.66 -23.32
C ARG A 674 4.33 1.97 -23.97
N ASP A 675 3.44 2.81 -24.48
CA ASP A 675 3.72 4.10 -25.11
C ASP A 675 3.86 5.26 -24.10
N VAL A 676 3.67 5.02 -22.80
CA VAL A 676 3.92 6.01 -21.76
C VAL A 676 5.43 6.24 -21.65
N VAL A 677 5.88 7.43 -22.07
CA VAL A 677 7.30 7.79 -22.14
C VAL A 677 7.74 8.42 -20.83
N LEU A 678 8.79 7.89 -20.22
CA LEU A 678 9.51 8.49 -19.11
C LEU A 678 10.94 8.82 -19.55
N CYS A 679 11.43 9.98 -19.12
CA CYS A 679 12.81 10.41 -19.37
C CYS A 679 13.56 10.59 -18.06
N SER A 680 14.88 10.56 -18.16
CA SER A 680 15.73 10.97 -17.04
C SER A 680 15.73 12.50 -16.89
N PRO A 681 15.70 13.06 -15.67
CA PRO A 681 15.78 14.50 -15.45
C PRO A 681 17.15 15.07 -15.80
N SER A 682 18.20 14.24 -15.78
CA SER A 682 19.54 14.61 -16.22
C SER A 682 20.30 13.39 -16.76
N PRO A 683 21.38 13.58 -17.54
CA PRO A 683 22.21 12.46 -18.01
C PRO A 683 22.71 11.59 -16.85
N ASP A 684 23.12 12.19 -15.74
CA ASP A 684 23.84 11.52 -14.64
C ASP A 684 22.93 10.90 -13.57
N GLN A 685 21.63 10.81 -13.84
CA GLN A 685 20.65 10.17 -12.94
C GLN A 685 19.92 9.03 -13.65
N PRO A 686 19.56 7.94 -12.95
CA PRO A 686 18.68 6.91 -13.49
C PRO A 686 17.21 7.40 -13.52
N VAL A 687 16.37 6.73 -14.30
CA VAL A 687 14.91 6.91 -14.21
C VAL A 687 14.37 6.14 -13.02
N PHE A 688 14.85 4.90 -12.84
CA PHE A 688 14.53 4.08 -11.68
C PHE A 688 15.82 3.63 -10.99
N ASN A 689 15.95 3.98 -9.71
CA ASN A 689 16.96 3.45 -8.79
C ASN A 689 16.25 2.55 -7.78
N VAL A 690 16.28 1.24 -8.00
CA VAL A 690 15.56 0.24 -7.20
C VAL A 690 16.49 -0.30 -6.12
N THR A 691 16.08 -0.13 -4.86
CA THR A 691 16.87 -0.48 -3.67
C THR A 691 16.14 -1.41 -2.71
N VAL A 692 14.98 -1.94 -3.12
CA VAL A 692 14.19 -2.91 -2.36
C VAL A 692 13.76 -4.07 -3.25
N ASP A 693 13.58 -5.23 -2.63
CA ASP A 693 13.20 -6.48 -3.29
C ASP A 693 11.75 -6.45 -3.83
N GLU A 694 11.46 -7.37 -4.75
CA GLU A 694 10.10 -7.67 -5.27
C GLU A 694 9.40 -6.49 -5.99
N VAL A 695 10.16 -5.53 -6.51
CA VAL A 695 9.63 -4.42 -7.33
C VAL A 695 9.33 -4.88 -8.75
N ARG A 696 8.19 -4.45 -9.31
CA ARG A 696 7.84 -4.69 -10.72
C ARG A 696 7.73 -3.38 -11.49
N ILE A 697 8.43 -3.28 -12.62
CA ILE A 697 8.35 -2.14 -13.55
C ILE A 697 7.88 -2.68 -14.90
N CYS A 698 6.73 -2.21 -15.39
CA CYS A 698 6.14 -2.75 -16.61
C CYS A 698 5.40 -1.75 -17.48
N ASN A 699 5.26 -2.07 -18.78
CA ASN A 699 4.52 -1.28 -19.76
C ASN A 699 4.96 0.20 -19.83
N LEU A 700 6.26 0.49 -19.89
CA LEU A 700 6.76 1.85 -20.01
C LEU A 700 7.75 1.97 -21.16
N THR A 701 7.78 3.13 -21.81
CA THR A 701 8.88 3.53 -22.68
C THR A 701 9.83 4.41 -21.87
N ILE A 702 11.08 3.97 -21.69
CA ILE A 702 12.10 4.67 -20.90
C ILE A 702 13.17 5.19 -21.86
N THR A 703 13.45 6.49 -21.80
CA THR A 703 14.27 7.19 -22.81
C THR A 703 15.48 7.89 -22.21
N GLY A 704 16.50 8.06 -23.07
CA GLY A 704 17.74 8.75 -22.75
C GLY A 704 18.87 7.78 -22.39
N CYS A 705 20.11 8.24 -22.54
CA CYS A 705 21.31 7.52 -22.13
C CYS A 705 22.43 8.54 -21.84
N SER A 706 23.21 8.32 -20.79
CA SER A 706 24.46 9.04 -20.52
C SER A 706 25.62 8.06 -20.52
N ALA A 707 26.85 8.58 -20.50
CA ALA A 707 28.04 7.73 -20.56
C ALA A 707 28.21 6.83 -19.34
N ASP A 708 27.69 7.23 -18.16
CA ASP A 708 28.08 6.63 -16.88
C ASP A 708 26.89 6.21 -15.99
N THR A 709 25.63 6.36 -16.43
CA THR A 709 24.47 6.09 -15.57
C THR A 709 23.39 5.24 -16.24
N PRO A 710 22.94 4.14 -15.60
CA PRO A 710 21.86 3.30 -16.12
C PRO A 710 20.51 4.00 -16.13
N ARG A 711 19.55 3.53 -16.95
CA ARG A 711 18.16 4.02 -16.87
C ARG A 711 17.37 3.32 -15.77
N VAL A 712 17.56 2.01 -15.66
CA VAL A 712 17.03 1.20 -14.55
C VAL A 712 18.21 0.59 -13.82
N TRP A 713 18.40 0.99 -12.57
CA TRP A 713 19.41 0.44 -11.68
C TRP A 713 18.72 -0.49 -10.67
N LEU A 714 19.11 -1.75 -10.66
CA LEU A 714 18.74 -2.73 -9.63
C LEU A 714 19.95 -2.88 -8.69
N HIS A 715 19.92 -2.25 -7.53
CA HIS A 715 21.08 -2.16 -6.63
C HIS A 715 20.91 -3.06 -5.40
N ASN A 716 21.60 -4.21 -5.38
CA ASN A 716 21.57 -5.19 -4.29
C ASN A 716 20.15 -5.64 -3.94
N VAL A 717 19.37 -5.98 -4.98
CA VAL A 717 17.96 -6.39 -4.86
C VAL A 717 17.72 -7.77 -5.45
N THR A 718 16.68 -8.42 -4.95
CA THR A 718 16.24 -9.76 -5.34
C THR A 718 14.77 -9.79 -5.76
N GLY A 719 14.44 -10.64 -6.74
CA GLY A 719 13.05 -10.88 -7.14
C GLY A 719 12.36 -9.73 -7.88
N CYS A 720 13.11 -8.70 -8.30
CA CYS A 720 12.56 -7.60 -9.07
C CYS A 720 12.30 -8.02 -10.53
N VAL A 721 11.27 -7.44 -11.15
CA VAL A 721 10.87 -7.74 -12.53
C VAL A 721 10.78 -6.46 -13.36
N VAL A 722 11.49 -6.43 -14.48
CA VAL A 722 11.35 -5.40 -15.53
C VAL A 722 10.75 -6.07 -16.76
N GLU A 723 9.51 -5.73 -17.12
CA GLU A 723 8.84 -6.43 -18.21
C GLU A 723 8.09 -5.54 -19.19
N ASN A 724 8.02 -5.98 -20.45
CA ASN A 724 7.23 -5.31 -21.49
C ASN A 724 7.54 -3.81 -21.62
N CYS A 725 8.79 -3.41 -21.36
CA CYS A 725 9.25 -2.03 -21.47
C CYS A 725 9.96 -1.80 -22.80
N VAL A 726 9.92 -0.57 -23.32
CA VAL A 726 10.73 -0.13 -24.45
C VAL A 726 11.84 0.76 -23.92
N PHE A 727 13.06 0.57 -24.38
CA PHE A 727 14.19 1.41 -24.02
C PHE A 727 14.79 2.02 -25.29
N ASN A 728 14.75 3.36 -25.35
CA ASN A 728 15.40 4.11 -26.41
C ASN A 728 16.72 4.69 -25.89
N ALA A 729 17.82 4.06 -26.27
CA ALA A 729 19.17 4.27 -25.76
C ALA A 729 20.02 5.19 -26.66
N THR A 730 19.44 6.25 -27.22
CA THR A 730 20.19 7.23 -28.03
C THR A 730 21.06 8.12 -27.14
N GLY A 731 22.39 8.05 -27.31
CA GLY A 731 23.37 8.86 -26.56
C GLY A 731 24.82 8.55 -26.93
N SER A 732 25.73 9.48 -26.68
CA SER A 732 27.18 9.28 -26.87
C SER A 732 27.83 8.85 -25.55
N GLY A 733 28.08 7.54 -25.37
CA GLY A 733 28.79 7.03 -24.19
C GLY A 733 28.59 5.53 -23.94
N GLY A 734 29.37 4.98 -23.01
CA GLY A 734 29.38 3.55 -22.68
C GLY A 734 28.32 3.09 -21.67
N GLY A 735 27.34 3.96 -21.35
CA GLY A 735 26.37 3.69 -20.29
C GLY A 735 25.44 2.53 -20.60
N HIS A 736 24.84 2.00 -19.54
CA HIS A 736 23.97 0.83 -19.58
C HIS A 736 22.50 1.26 -19.67
N VAL A 737 21.61 0.46 -20.25
CA VAL A 737 20.16 0.70 -20.15
C VAL A 737 19.65 0.15 -18.82
N ILE A 738 19.97 -1.12 -18.54
CA ILE A 738 19.64 -1.80 -17.29
C ILE A 738 20.94 -2.27 -16.65
N TYR A 739 21.12 -1.96 -15.37
CA TYR A 739 22.28 -2.38 -14.61
C TYR A 739 21.85 -3.06 -13.31
N VAL A 740 22.26 -4.31 -13.15
CA VAL A 740 22.07 -5.10 -11.92
C VAL A 740 23.41 -5.21 -11.22
N TYR A 741 23.48 -4.71 -9.99
CA TYR A 741 24.70 -4.68 -9.19
C TYR A 741 24.47 -5.46 -7.90
N TYR A 742 25.22 -6.55 -7.70
CA TYR A 742 25.07 -7.48 -6.56
C TYR A 742 23.63 -8.01 -6.36
N GLY A 743 22.85 -8.14 -7.44
CA GLY A 743 21.46 -8.59 -7.40
C GLY A 743 21.26 -10.09 -7.64
N GLY A 744 20.21 -10.66 -7.07
CA GLY A 744 19.84 -12.07 -7.17
C GLY A 744 18.48 -12.30 -7.82
N ASP A 745 18.29 -13.37 -8.59
CA ASP A 745 16.95 -13.84 -9.02
C ASP A 745 16.02 -12.78 -9.67
N ASN A 746 16.57 -11.73 -10.27
CA ASN A 746 15.78 -10.70 -10.95
C ASN A 746 15.44 -11.15 -12.38
N THR A 747 14.30 -10.67 -12.90
CA THR A 747 13.85 -11.01 -14.25
C THR A 747 13.72 -9.77 -15.13
N VAL A 748 14.34 -9.79 -16.30
CA VAL A 748 14.06 -8.84 -17.40
C VAL A 748 13.44 -9.62 -18.54
N THR A 749 12.21 -9.28 -18.94
CA THR A 749 11.48 -10.07 -19.95
C THR A 749 10.60 -9.27 -20.89
N ASN A 750 10.45 -9.72 -22.14
CA ASN A 750 9.59 -9.08 -23.15
C ASN A 750 9.92 -7.59 -23.41
N CYS A 751 11.16 -7.17 -23.15
CA CYS A 751 11.59 -5.79 -23.36
C CYS A 751 12.21 -5.60 -24.74
N THR A 752 12.02 -4.40 -25.31
CA THR A 752 12.64 -3.99 -26.57
C THR A 752 13.66 -2.91 -26.26
N ILE A 753 14.90 -3.10 -26.66
CA ILE A 753 16.01 -2.17 -26.40
C ILE A 753 16.65 -1.81 -27.74
N TYR A 754 16.70 -0.53 -28.07
CA TYR A 754 17.37 -0.07 -29.28
C TYR A 754 18.11 1.25 -29.09
N GLY A 755 19.17 1.50 -29.86
CA GLY A 755 19.96 2.73 -29.82
C GLY A 755 21.45 2.51 -29.51
N SER A 756 22.22 3.59 -29.35
CA SER A 756 23.68 3.59 -29.47
C SER A 756 24.48 3.17 -28.22
N CYS A 757 23.84 2.86 -27.09
CA CYS A 757 24.49 2.54 -25.80
C CYS A 757 24.57 1.03 -25.47
N GLY A 758 25.28 0.67 -24.39
CA GLY A 758 25.25 -0.70 -23.85
C GLY A 758 23.88 -1.03 -23.25
N SER A 759 23.39 -2.25 -23.46
CA SER A 759 22.01 -2.59 -23.07
C SER A 759 21.90 -3.09 -21.63
N ILE A 760 22.33 -4.31 -21.32
CA ILE A 760 22.16 -4.91 -19.98
C ILE A 760 23.52 -5.29 -19.38
N TYR A 761 23.81 -4.84 -18.17
CA TYR A 761 25.01 -5.20 -17.41
C TYR A 761 24.62 -5.89 -16.09
N LEU A 762 25.15 -7.08 -15.85
CA LEU A 762 25.02 -7.83 -14.61
C LEU A 762 26.38 -7.89 -13.92
N GLU A 763 26.59 -7.13 -12.85
CA GLU A 763 27.85 -7.14 -12.10
C GLU A 763 27.68 -7.86 -10.77
N ASN A 764 28.54 -8.86 -10.52
CA ASN A 764 28.53 -9.66 -9.29
C ASN A 764 27.12 -10.20 -8.94
N SER A 765 26.29 -10.43 -9.96
CA SER A 765 24.87 -10.71 -9.84
C SER A 765 24.57 -12.14 -10.28
N ASN A 766 23.75 -12.86 -9.51
CA ASN A 766 23.56 -14.31 -9.67
C ASN A 766 22.09 -14.68 -9.89
N GLY A 767 21.82 -15.77 -10.61
CA GLY A 767 20.45 -16.31 -10.73
C GLY A 767 19.47 -15.47 -11.57
N ASN A 768 19.94 -14.40 -12.23
CA ASN A 768 19.06 -13.49 -12.96
C ASN A 768 18.61 -14.11 -14.30
N LYS A 769 17.40 -13.77 -14.74
CA LYS A 769 16.77 -14.27 -15.97
C LYS A 769 16.53 -13.14 -16.95
N LEU A 770 17.18 -13.20 -18.11
CA LEU A 770 17.01 -12.30 -19.23
C LEU A 770 16.31 -13.07 -20.35
N THR A 771 15.01 -12.86 -20.55
CA THR A 771 14.23 -13.72 -21.47
C THR A 771 13.40 -12.93 -22.47
N HIS A 772 13.19 -13.46 -23.68
CA HIS A 772 12.30 -12.84 -24.68
C HIS A 772 12.63 -11.36 -24.97
N LEU A 773 13.91 -11.00 -24.98
CA LEU A 773 14.35 -9.65 -25.25
C LEU A 773 14.50 -9.43 -26.76
N ASP A 774 14.15 -8.25 -27.24
CA ASP A 774 14.45 -7.78 -28.59
C ASP A 774 15.44 -6.62 -28.51
N VAL A 775 16.70 -6.87 -28.86
CA VAL A 775 17.79 -5.89 -28.76
C VAL A 775 18.34 -5.61 -30.16
N SER A 776 18.28 -4.36 -30.60
CA SER A 776 18.74 -3.96 -31.93
C SER A 776 19.53 -2.65 -31.97
N ASP A 777 20.25 -2.44 -33.08
CA ASP A 777 20.84 -1.15 -33.48
C ASP A 777 21.81 -0.53 -32.46
N LEU A 778 22.71 -1.37 -31.92
CA LEU A 778 23.72 -0.97 -30.93
C LEU A 778 25.00 -0.47 -31.62
N ASP A 779 25.28 0.83 -31.59
CA ASP A 779 26.42 1.40 -32.35
C ASP A 779 27.82 1.06 -31.79
N TYR A 780 28.00 0.99 -30.47
CA TYR A 780 29.34 0.93 -29.84
C TYR A 780 29.51 -0.05 -28.67
N SER A 781 28.58 -0.99 -28.45
CA SER A 781 28.58 -1.77 -27.20
C SER A 781 28.19 -3.25 -27.38
N TYR A 782 28.09 -3.96 -26.26
CA TYR A 782 27.48 -5.28 -26.12
C TYR A 782 25.97 -5.14 -25.89
N ALA A 783 25.21 -6.21 -26.12
CA ALA A 783 23.81 -6.27 -25.71
C ALA A 783 23.67 -6.75 -24.26
N ILE A 784 24.35 -7.84 -23.90
CA ILE A 784 24.31 -8.38 -22.55
C ILE A 784 25.73 -8.63 -22.07
N PHE A 785 26.07 -8.12 -20.89
CA PHE A 785 27.35 -8.36 -20.25
C PHE A 785 27.13 -8.93 -18.85
N ILE A 786 27.74 -10.08 -18.58
CA ILE A 786 27.72 -10.76 -17.28
C ILE A 786 29.14 -10.69 -16.73
N ASP A 787 29.35 -9.79 -15.78
CA ASP A 787 30.62 -9.57 -15.09
C ASP A 787 30.59 -10.22 -13.72
N SER A 788 31.39 -11.27 -13.57
CA SER A 788 31.61 -12.00 -12.32
C SER A 788 30.34 -12.63 -11.70
N GLY A 789 29.23 -12.67 -12.45
CA GLY A 789 27.95 -13.27 -12.08
C GLY A 789 27.79 -14.73 -12.49
N SER A 790 27.11 -15.53 -11.68
CA SER A 790 26.92 -16.97 -11.91
C SER A 790 25.45 -17.40 -11.90
N ASN A 791 25.12 -18.53 -12.53
CA ASN A 791 23.76 -19.07 -12.64
C ASN A 791 22.77 -18.12 -13.34
N ASN A 792 23.22 -17.20 -14.18
CA ASN A 792 22.33 -16.33 -14.95
C ASN A 792 21.87 -17.04 -16.24
N LEU A 793 20.64 -16.75 -16.66
CA LEU A 793 20.00 -17.32 -17.84
C LEU A 793 19.70 -16.21 -18.86
N VAL A 794 20.18 -16.39 -20.08
CA VAL A 794 19.78 -15.61 -21.26
C VAL A 794 19.02 -16.54 -22.19
N GLU A 795 17.71 -16.36 -22.34
CA GLU A 795 16.86 -17.34 -23.04
C GLU A 795 15.89 -16.69 -24.03
N SER A 796 15.75 -17.26 -25.23
CA SER A 796 14.75 -16.80 -26.21
C SER A 796 14.88 -15.32 -26.61
N CYS A 797 16.09 -14.76 -26.56
CA CYS A 797 16.36 -13.37 -26.92
C CYS A 797 16.73 -13.25 -28.40
N THR A 798 16.27 -12.19 -29.06
CA THR A 798 16.69 -11.76 -30.40
C THR A 798 17.61 -10.56 -30.27
N ILE A 799 18.86 -10.69 -30.69
CA ILE A 799 19.90 -9.66 -30.59
C ILE A 799 20.50 -9.44 -31.97
N THR A 800 20.26 -8.27 -32.56
CA THR A 800 20.65 -7.97 -33.94
C THR A 800 21.36 -6.63 -34.05
N ASN A 801 22.11 -6.42 -35.14
CA ASN A 801 22.80 -5.15 -35.44
C ASN A 801 23.70 -4.65 -34.29
N VAL A 802 24.49 -5.55 -33.70
CA VAL A 802 25.48 -5.16 -32.68
C VAL A 802 26.74 -4.62 -33.36
N GLY A 803 27.17 -3.42 -32.96
CA GLY A 803 28.29 -2.71 -33.57
C GLY A 803 29.59 -3.50 -33.53
N SER A 804 30.31 -3.55 -34.66
CA SER A 804 31.55 -4.32 -34.79
C SER A 804 32.77 -3.66 -34.13
N SER A 805 32.61 -2.48 -33.52
CA SER A 805 33.68 -1.68 -32.94
C SER A 805 34.06 -2.10 -31.51
N SER A 806 33.20 -2.83 -30.81
CA SER A 806 33.25 -2.96 -29.34
C SER A 806 34.22 -4.03 -28.79
N GLN A 807 34.85 -4.88 -29.60
CA GLN A 807 35.66 -6.05 -29.17
C GLN A 807 34.96 -7.03 -28.21
N TYR A 808 33.68 -6.81 -27.90
CA TYR A 808 32.85 -7.65 -27.02
C TYR A 808 31.93 -8.55 -27.84
N GLY A 809 31.34 -9.53 -27.19
CA GLY A 809 30.26 -10.34 -27.76
C GLY A 809 28.90 -9.65 -27.63
N ALA A 810 27.95 -10.00 -28.49
CA ALA A 810 26.55 -9.65 -28.31
C ALA A 810 26.08 -10.09 -26.91
N VAL A 811 26.44 -11.32 -26.51
CA VAL A 811 26.45 -11.76 -25.11
C VAL A 811 27.89 -11.98 -24.66
N THR A 812 28.33 -11.28 -23.62
CA THR A 812 29.66 -11.41 -23.02
C THR A 812 29.57 -11.96 -21.61
N ILE A 813 30.37 -12.97 -21.29
CA ILE A 813 30.49 -13.58 -19.96
C ILE A 813 31.95 -13.46 -19.51
N PHE A 814 32.18 -12.68 -18.46
CA PHE A 814 33.50 -12.36 -17.92
C PHE A 814 33.60 -12.81 -16.47
N GLY A 815 34.54 -13.70 -16.12
CA GLY A 815 34.81 -14.17 -14.75
C GLY A 815 33.75 -15.09 -14.11
N GLY A 816 32.47 -14.88 -14.42
CA GLY A 816 31.32 -15.62 -13.88
C GLY A 816 31.20 -17.06 -14.42
N SER A 817 30.66 -18.00 -13.64
CA SER A 817 30.56 -19.42 -14.04
C SER A 817 29.11 -19.90 -14.08
N THR A 818 28.83 -21.07 -14.68
CA THR A 818 27.47 -21.69 -14.67
C THR A 818 26.35 -20.84 -15.30
N ASN A 819 26.68 -19.91 -16.19
CA ASN A 819 25.68 -19.13 -16.93
C ASN A 819 25.22 -19.88 -18.18
N THR A 820 23.98 -19.63 -18.60
CA THR A 820 23.37 -20.30 -19.76
C THR A 820 22.87 -19.28 -20.78
N VAL A 821 23.23 -19.48 -22.04
CA VAL A 821 22.65 -18.81 -23.21
C VAL A 821 21.89 -19.86 -24.01
N ASP A 822 20.57 -19.79 -24.03
CA ASP A 822 19.69 -20.80 -24.63
C ASP A 822 18.70 -20.19 -25.63
N ASN A 823 18.42 -20.89 -26.72
CA ASN A 823 17.37 -20.56 -27.68
C ASN A 823 17.41 -19.10 -28.21
N CYS A 824 18.59 -18.49 -28.30
CA CYS A 824 18.72 -17.09 -28.73
C CYS A 824 18.99 -16.97 -30.24
N VAL A 825 18.52 -15.88 -30.84
CA VAL A 825 18.85 -15.48 -32.22
C VAL A 825 19.84 -14.32 -32.15
N LEU A 826 21.08 -14.55 -32.56
CA LEU A 826 22.17 -13.58 -32.51
C LEU A 826 22.63 -13.25 -33.93
N HIS A 827 22.67 -11.96 -34.30
CA HIS A 827 23.09 -11.53 -35.62
C HIS A 827 23.92 -10.25 -35.64
N GLY A 828 25.12 -10.32 -36.25
CA GLY A 828 25.93 -9.15 -36.60
C GLY A 828 26.76 -8.58 -35.45
N GLY A 829 28.07 -8.40 -35.68
CA GLY A 829 29.00 -7.77 -34.73
C GLY A 829 30.38 -8.43 -34.67
N TYR A 830 31.10 -8.23 -33.56
CA TYR A 830 32.41 -8.84 -33.33
C TYR A 830 32.28 -10.33 -32.96
N ALA A 831 31.69 -10.63 -31.80
CA ALA A 831 31.40 -12.00 -31.39
C ALA A 831 29.90 -12.21 -31.09
N GLY A 832 29.35 -13.41 -31.37
CA GLY A 832 27.98 -13.75 -30.98
C GLY A 832 27.91 -13.96 -29.47
N VAL A 833 28.63 -14.98 -29.00
CA VAL A 833 28.88 -15.20 -27.57
C VAL A 833 30.38 -15.15 -27.29
N TYR A 834 30.79 -14.33 -26.34
CA TYR A 834 32.18 -14.24 -25.89
C TYR A 834 32.32 -14.62 -24.42
N ILE A 835 33.10 -15.66 -24.14
CA ILE A 835 33.40 -16.14 -22.79
C ILE A 835 34.88 -15.90 -22.51
N THR A 836 35.19 -15.27 -21.38
CA THR A 836 36.56 -15.05 -20.94
C THR A 836 36.70 -15.15 -19.42
N GLY A 837 37.69 -15.88 -18.93
CA GLY A 837 37.92 -15.99 -17.48
C GLY A 837 36.88 -16.84 -16.74
N SER A 838 36.06 -17.63 -17.46
CA SER A 838 34.79 -18.20 -17.00
C SER A 838 34.65 -19.70 -17.28
N SER A 839 34.04 -20.45 -16.37
CA SER A 839 33.92 -21.93 -16.45
C SER A 839 32.46 -22.42 -16.37
N TYR A 840 32.22 -23.64 -16.85
CA TYR A 840 30.93 -24.34 -16.73
C TYR A 840 29.73 -23.61 -17.37
N ASN A 841 29.95 -22.74 -18.34
CA ASN A 841 28.86 -22.05 -19.04
C ASN A 841 28.30 -22.91 -20.16
N ILE A 842 27.03 -22.71 -20.48
CA ILE A 842 26.29 -23.46 -21.48
C ILE A 842 25.82 -22.51 -22.58
N ILE A 843 26.12 -22.82 -23.83
CA ILE A 843 25.58 -22.16 -25.01
C ILE A 843 24.84 -23.22 -25.81
N THR A 844 23.51 -23.13 -25.87
CA THR A 844 22.69 -24.16 -26.50
C THR A 844 21.50 -23.64 -27.29
N ASN A 845 21.06 -24.40 -28.29
CA ASN A 845 19.91 -24.10 -29.16
C ASN A 845 19.90 -22.70 -29.82
N CYS A 846 21.05 -22.03 -29.93
CA CYS A 846 21.11 -20.68 -30.48
C CYS A 846 21.28 -20.69 -32.01
N ALA A 847 20.71 -19.70 -32.69
CA ALA A 847 20.97 -19.37 -34.08
C ALA A 847 21.91 -18.16 -34.16
N ILE A 848 23.15 -18.37 -34.62
CA ILE A 848 24.22 -17.35 -34.56
C ILE A 848 24.75 -17.07 -35.97
N SER A 849 24.70 -15.81 -36.42
CA SER A 849 25.14 -15.46 -37.77
C SER A 849 25.75 -14.06 -37.92
N GLY A 850 26.51 -13.82 -38.99
CA GLY A 850 27.00 -12.48 -39.33
C GLY A 850 28.10 -11.91 -38.42
N PHE A 851 28.73 -12.74 -37.57
CA PHE A 851 29.78 -12.30 -36.65
C PHE A 851 31.19 -12.54 -37.19
N THR A 852 32.18 -11.81 -36.64
CA THR A 852 33.59 -12.20 -36.85
C THR A 852 33.89 -13.53 -36.18
N TYR A 853 33.42 -13.75 -34.95
CA TYR A 853 33.47 -15.01 -34.23
C TYR A 853 32.07 -15.41 -33.77
N ALA A 854 31.50 -16.52 -34.23
CA ALA A 854 30.17 -16.92 -33.75
C ALA A 854 30.19 -17.19 -32.24
N VAL A 855 31.13 -18.03 -31.80
CA VAL A 855 31.41 -18.28 -30.38
C VAL A 855 32.90 -18.18 -30.15
N MET A 856 33.29 -17.41 -29.13
CA MET A 856 34.68 -17.20 -28.76
C MET A 856 34.88 -17.51 -27.28
N ILE A 857 35.87 -18.35 -26.97
CA ILE A 857 36.22 -18.73 -25.59
C ILE A 857 37.70 -18.50 -25.38
N ARG A 858 38.06 -17.83 -24.28
CA ARG A 858 39.45 -17.62 -23.85
C ARG A 858 39.58 -17.89 -22.35
N ASP A 859 40.68 -18.51 -21.95
CA ASP A 859 41.11 -18.68 -20.55
C ASP A 859 40.00 -19.17 -19.62
N LYS A 860 40.05 -20.47 -19.25
CA LYS A 860 39.19 -21.24 -18.31
C LYS A 860 38.25 -22.25 -18.97
N SER A 861 37.88 -23.26 -18.19
CA SER A 861 37.50 -24.58 -18.69
C SER A 861 36.08 -25.05 -18.38
N HIS A 862 35.70 -26.15 -19.02
CA HIS A 862 34.49 -26.94 -18.86
C HIS A 862 33.20 -26.28 -19.38
N ASN A 863 33.28 -25.44 -20.40
CA ASN A 863 32.09 -24.89 -21.05
C ASN A 863 31.50 -25.91 -22.03
N THR A 864 30.19 -25.81 -22.27
CA THR A 864 29.45 -26.67 -23.20
C THR A 864 28.83 -25.83 -24.31
N ILE A 865 29.17 -26.15 -25.56
CA ILE A 865 28.60 -25.54 -26.76
C ILE A 865 27.86 -26.62 -27.51
N SER A 866 26.53 -26.60 -27.50
CA SER A 866 25.74 -27.68 -28.09
C SER A 866 24.48 -27.27 -28.83
N GLN A 867 24.07 -28.04 -29.83
CA GLN A 867 22.77 -27.84 -30.51
C GLN A 867 22.59 -26.44 -31.14
N ASN A 868 23.69 -25.71 -31.40
CA ASN A 868 23.63 -24.40 -32.03
C ASN A 868 23.68 -24.51 -33.56
N THR A 869 23.02 -23.58 -34.23
CA THR A 869 23.12 -23.38 -35.69
C THR A 869 23.95 -22.14 -35.96
N ILE A 870 25.10 -22.29 -36.62
CA ILE A 870 26.07 -21.23 -36.87
C ILE A 870 26.29 -21.08 -38.37
N HIS A 871 26.12 -19.87 -38.91
CA HIS A 871 26.39 -19.60 -40.33
C HIS A 871 26.76 -18.16 -40.66
N ASP A 872 27.25 -17.91 -41.87
CA ASP A 872 27.60 -16.56 -42.37
C ASP A 872 28.57 -15.79 -41.43
N CYS A 873 29.47 -16.50 -40.76
CA CYS A 873 30.47 -15.91 -39.85
C CYS A 873 31.89 -16.00 -40.43
N SER A 874 32.81 -15.13 -39.99
CA SER A 874 34.22 -15.23 -40.39
C SER A 874 34.90 -16.45 -39.74
N TYR A 875 34.56 -16.74 -38.49
CA TYR A 875 34.94 -17.91 -37.71
C TYR A 875 33.72 -18.46 -36.98
N GLY A 876 33.61 -19.80 -36.89
CA GLY A 876 32.54 -20.46 -36.14
C GLY A 876 32.84 -20.47 -34.65
N ILE A 877 33.16 -21.64 -34.10
CA ILE A 877 33.52 -21.82 -32.68
C ILE A 877 35.04 -21.73 -32.55
N THR A 878 35.53 -20.74 -31.81
CA THR A 878 36.96 -20.54 -31.58
C THR A 878 37.29 -20.59 -30.09
N VAL A 879 38.25 -21.45 -29.73
CA VAL A 879 38.64 -21.69 -28.34
C VAL A 879 40.15 -21.53 -28.16
N TYR A 880 40.53 -20.80 -27.12
CA TYR A 880 41.91 -20.57 -26.69
C TYR A 880 42.10 -20.94 -25.22
N ASP A 881 43.20 -21.64 -24.91
CA ASP A 881 43.67 -21.89 -23.54
C ASP A 881 42.57 -22.45 -22.58
N SER A 882 41.80 -23.45 -23.06
CA SER A 882 40.62 -24.01 -22.37
C SER A 882 40.53 -25.55 -22.47
N ASP A 883 39.48 -26.13 -21.89
CA ASP A 883 39.00 -27.49 -22.16
C ASP A 883 37.47 -27.56 -22.14
N ASP A 884 36.86 -27.77 -23.30
CA ASP A 884 35.41 -27.60 -23.52
C ASP A 884 34.79 -28.78 -24.28
N LEU A 885 33.48 -28.94 -24.10
CA LEU A 885 32.63 -29.86 -24.85
C LEU A 885 31.94 -29.11 -25.99
N ILE A 886 32.22 -29.51 -27.24
CA ILE A 886 31.59 -28.99 -28.44
C ILE A 886 30.81 -30.13 -29.09
N SER A 887 29.47 -30.11 -29.00
CA SER A 887 28.69 -31.24 -29.48
C SER A 887 27.36 -30.92 -30.16
N SER A 888 27.02 -31.67 -31.22
CA SER A 888 25.73 -31.55 -31.89
C SER A 888 25.42 -30.17 -32.47
N ASN A 889 26.44 -29.40 -32.84
CA ASN A 889 26.24 -28.11 -33.53
C ASN A 889 26.16 -28.33 -35.05
N VAL A 890 25.41 -27.45 -35.73
CA VAL A 890 25.31 -27.38 -37.19
C VAL A 890 26.00 -26.11 -37.64
N ILE A 891 27.14 -26.22 -38.33
CA ILE A 891 27.99 -25.10 -38.71
C ILE A 891 28.17 -25.08 -40.22
N TYR A 892 27.75 -24.01 -40.90
CA TYR A 892 27.90 -23.93 -42.35
C TYR A 892 28.18 -22.53 -42.88
N ASP A 893 28.71 -22.42 -44.09
CA ASP A 893 29.01 -21.15 -44.76
C ASP A 893 29.87 -20.20 -43.87
N VAL A 894 30.91 -20.76 -43.25
CA VAL A 894 31.87 -20.02 -42.42
C VAL A 894 33.14 -19.75 -43.23
N GLN A 895 33.61 -18.50 -43.26
CA GLN A 895 34.69 -18.11 -44.18
C GLN A 895 36.04 -18.78 -43.90
N ASN A 896 36.39 -18.95 -42.62
CA ASN A 896 37.66 -19.57 -42.22
C ASN A 896 37.41 -20.91 -41.52
N ASP A 897 37.53 -20.94 -40.20
CA ASP A 897 37.50 -22.18 -39.43
C ASP A 897 36.11 -22.33 -38.81
N ALA A 898 35.45 -23.44 -39.12
CA ALA A 898 34.17 -23.78 -38.50
C ALA A 898 34.36 -24.11 -37.01
N ILE A 899 35.39 -24.89 -36.68
CA ILE A 899 35.86 -25.07 -35.30
C ILE A 899 37.38 -24.88 -35.26
N ARG A 900 37.86 -24.00 -34.37
CA ARG A 900 39.27 -23.74 -34.11
C ARG A 900 39.60 -23.96 -32.64
N LEU A 901 40.59 -24.81 -32.36
CA LEU A 901 41.11 -25.05 -31.01
C LEU A 901 42.60 -24.70 -30.95
N GLN A 902 43.01 -23.80 -30.05
CA GLN A 902 44.40 -23.36 -29.92
C GLN A 902 44.90 -23.43 -28.47
N ASN A 903 46.11 -23.95 -28.27
CA ASN A 903 46.78 -24.05 -26.96
C ASN A 903 45.92 -24.71 -25.87
N SER A 904 45.02 -25.61 -26.26
CA SER A 904 43.95 -26.10 -25.38
C SER A 904 44.06 -27.60 -25.09
N GLN A 905 43.48 -28.07 -23.99
CA GLN A 905 43.60 -29.46 -23.56
C GLN A 905 42.23 -30.13 -23.40
N ASN A 906 42.18 -31.46 -23.29
CA ASN A 906 41.01 -32.25 -22.86
C ASN A 906 39.68 -31.97 -23.59
N HIS A 907 39.72 -31.42 -24.80
CA HIS A 907 38.52 -31.12 -25.59
C HIS A 907 37.79 -32.38 -26.05
N VAL A 908 36.46 -32.30 -26.07
CA VAL A 908 35.60 -33.30 -26.72
C VAL A 908 34.80 -32.61 -27.81
N VAL A 909 35.09 -32.96 -29.07
CA VAL A 909 34.36 -32.50 -30.26
C VAL A 909 33.56 -33.69 -30.82
N LYS A 910 32.24 -33.69 -30.66
CA LYS A 910 31.42 -34.84 -31.07
C LYS A 910 30.11 -34.50 -31.74
N ASP A 911 29.64 -35.37 -32.63
CA ASP A 911 28.28 -35.29 -33.19
C ASP A 911 27.98 -33.97 -33.94
N ASN A 912 28.99 -33.18 -34.34
CA ASN A 912 28.78 -31.91 -35.06
C ASN A 912 28.62 -32.16 -36.57
N VAL A 913 27.85 -31.31 -37.24
CA VAL A 913 27.65 -31.30 -38.70
C VAL A 913 28.24 -30.01 -39.26
N ILE A 914 29.27 -30.12 -40.08
CA ILE A 914 30.04 -28.99 -40.60
C ILE A 914 30.03 -29.03 -42.13
N SER A 915 29.74 -27.91 -42.78
CA SER A 915 29.87 -27.81 -44.23
C SER A 915 30.26 -26.43 -44.76
N THR A 916 30.99 -26.37 -45.88
CA THR A 916 31.33 -25.09 -46.54
C THR A 916 32.15 -24.16 -45.61
N SER A 917 33.40 -24.53 -45.38
CA SER A 917 34.37 -23.68 -44.68
C SER A 917 35.79 -23.90 -45.18
N LYS A 918 36.71 -22.98 -44.88
CA LYS A 918 38.13 -23.21 -45.20
C LYS A 918 38.69 -24.38 -44.40
N TYR A 919 38.46 -24.39 -43.09
CA TYR A 919 38.79 -25.52 -42.23
C TYR A 919 37.52 -26.01 -41.53
N GLY A 920 37.21 -27.31 -41.63
CA GLY A 920 36.11 -27.91 -40.87
C GLY A 920 36.46 -27.96 -39.37
N LEU A 921 37.60 -28.56 -39.04
CA LEU A 921 38.20 -28.53 -37.70
C LEU A 921 39.69 -28.23 -37.82
N ASP A 922 40.15 -27.12 -37.23
CA ASP A 922 41.57 -26.79 -37.09
C ASP A 922 42.01 -26.85 -35.63
N THR A 923 43.08 -27.58 -35.35
CA THR A 923 43.67 -27.62 -34.01
C THR A 923 45.16 -27.32 -34.03
N SER A 924 45.61 -26.52 -33.07
CA SER A 924 47.01 -26.14 -32.90
C SER A 924 47.45 -26.23 -31.44
N ASN A 925 48.58 -26.90 -31.20
CA ASN A 925 49.17 -27.07 -29.87
C ASN A 925 48.19 -27.65 -28.81
N CYS A 926 47.35 -28.61 -29.21
CA CYS A 926 46.38 -29.24 -28.30
C CYS A 926 46.92 -30.50 -27.61
N GLU A 927 46.39 -30.85 -26.42
CA GLU A 927 46.66 -32.14 -25.75
C GLU A 927 45.36 -32.86 -25.38
N ASN A 928 45.35 -34.20 -25.46
CA ASN A 928 44.24 -35.06 -25.04
C ASN A 928 42.89 -34.76 -25.74
N LEU A 929 42.93 -34.54 -27.06
CA LEU A 929 41.76 -34.21 -27.87
C LEU A 929 40.94 -35.46 -28.24
N THR A 930 39.61 -35.41 -28.06
CA THR A 930 38.68 -36.46 -28.51
C THR A 930 37.76 -35.93 -29.61
N VAL A 931 37.84 -36.49 -30.82
CA VAL A 931 37.02 -36.13 -32.00
C VAL A 931 36.21 -37.35 -32.46
N VAL A 932 34.89 -37.32 -32.26
CA VAL A 932 34.03 -38.51 -32.43
C VAL A 932 32.76 -38.23 -33.20
N ASN A 933 32.42 -39.03 -34.20
CA ASN A 933 31.12 -39.01 -34.86
C ASN A 933 30.72 -37.63 -35.46
N ASN A 934 31.69 -36.84 -35.91
CA ASN A 934 31.41 -35.60 -36.62
C ASN A 934 31.25 -35.85 -38.12
N THR A 935 30.40 -35.06 -38.77
CA THR A 935 30.24 -35.02 -40.23
C THR A 935 30.84 -33.72 -40.74
N VAL A 936 31.80 -33.79 -41.65
CA VAL A 936 32.46 -32.62 -42.28
C VAL A 936 32.41 -32.77 -43.79
N GLN A 937 31.92 -31.75 -44.50
CA GLN A 937 31.82 -31.82 -45.95
C GLN A 937 32.07 -30.50 -46.68
N ASN A 938 32.53 -30.56 -47.93
CA ASN A 938 32.70 -29.37 -48.78
C ASN A 938 33.60 -28.28 -48.17
N CYS A 939 34.70 -28.68 -47.51
CA CYS A 939 35.68 -27.77 -46.95
C CYS A 939 37.00 -27.81 -47.74
N ASP A 940 37.79 -26.73 -47.74
CA ASP A 940 39.15 -26.81 -48.32
C ASP A 940 39.97 -27.84 -47.54
N TYR A 941 39.92 -27.76 -46.21
CA TYR A 941 40.49 -28.74 -45.29
C TYR A 941 39.39 -29.30 -44.40
N GLY A 942 39.11 -30.60 -44.49
CA GLY A 942 38.12 -31.28 -43.66
C GLY A 942 38.49 -31.22 -42.17
N MET A 943 39.54 -31.95 -41.77
CA MET A 943 40.06 -31.90 -40.40
C MET A 943 41.58 -31.75 -40.41
N TYR A 944 42.10 -30.65 -39.88
CA TYR A 944 43.52 -30.37 -39.69
C TYR A 944 43.86 -30.46 -38.21
N ILE A 945 44.43 -31.58 -37.78
CA ILE A 945 44.58 -31.91 -36.35
C ILE A 945 46.06 -31.94 -35.96
N THR A 946 46.43 -31.01 -35.07
CA THR A 946 47.70 -30.99 -34.33
C THR A 946 47.43 -31.24 -32.84
N THR A 947 47.76 -32.45 -32.34
CA THR A 947 47.57 -32.79 -30.92
C THR A 947 48.57 -33.83 -30.38
N ASN A 948 48.85 -33.77 -29.09
CA ASN A 948 49.48 -34.85 -28.34
C ASN A 948 48.40 -35.70 -27.63
N LYS A 949 48.37 -37.01 -27.86
CA LYS A 949 47.37 -37.97 -27.32
C LYS A 949 45.93 -37.73 -27.80
N GLY A 950 45.69 -37.70 -29.11
CA GLY A 950 44.33 -37.58 -29.67
C GLY A 950 43.61 -38.92 -29.85
N VAL A 951 42.27 -38.92 -29.74
CA VAL A 951 41.39 -40.02 -30.19
C VAL A 951 40.47 -39.47 -31.27
N ILE A 952 40.69 -39.89 -32.52
CA ILE A 952 39.93 -39.44 -33.69
C ILE A 952 39.21 -40.64 -34.29
N LYS A 953 37.90 -40.75 -34.06
CA LYS A 953 37.16 -41.95 -34.47
C LYS A 953 35.75 -41.70 -34.99
N ASP A 954 35.30 -42.61 -35.84
CA ASP A 954 33.93 -42.69 -36.32
C ASP A 954 33.43 -41.40 -37.02
N ASN A 955 34.33 -40.55 -37.52
CA ASN A 955 33.97 -39.31 -38.24
C ASN A 955 33.71 -39.58 -39.73
N SER A 956 32.83 -38.81 -40.35
CA SER A 956 32.54 -38.85 -41.79
C SER A 956 33.03 -37.56 -42.45
N ILE A 957 34.05 -37.65 -43.30
CA ILE A 957 34.65 -36.51 -44.02
C ILE A 957 34.42 -36.71 -45.51
N SER A 958 33.84 -35.74 -46.21
CA SER A 958 33.57 -35.92 -47.64
C SER A 958 33.63 -34.67 -48.50
N SER A 959 34.00 -34.84 -49.76
CA SER A 959 34.01 -33.75 -50.76
C SER A 959 34.85 -32.54 -50.34
N CYS A 960 35.94 -32.75 -49.59
CA CYS A 960 36.91 -31.72 -49.22
C CYS A 960 38.13 -31.74 -50.16
N ASP A 961 38.90 -30.65 -50.27
CA ASP A 961 40.17 -30.73 -51.02
C ASP A 961 41.15 -31.65 -50.26
N GLU A 962 41.31 -31.44 -48.96
CA GLU A 962 42.09 -32.29 -48.05
C GLU A 962 41.17 -32.91 -46.98
N GLY A 963 41.22 -34.23 -46.79
CA GLY A 963 40.35 -34.99 -45.89
C GLY A 963 40.72 -34.88 -44.42
N LEU A 964 41.63 -35.73 -43.94
CA LEU A 964 42.14 -35.72 -42.55
C LEU A 964 43.66 -35.58 -42.52
N ILE A 965 44.14 -34.46 -41.99
CA ILE A 965 45.57 -34.18 -41.81
C ILE A 965 45.94 -34.27 -40.33
N LEU A 966 46.97 -35.06 -40.01
CA LEU A 966 47.60 -35.10 -38.69
C LEU A 966 49.01 -34.51 -38.77
N TRP A 967 49.14 -33.21 -38.48
CA TRP A 967 50.42 -32.52 -38.58
C TRP A 967 51.10 -32.41 -37.21
N GLY A 968 52.35 -32.88 -37.08
CA GLY A 968 53.10 -32.77 -35.83
C GLY A 968 52.51 -33.51 -34.62
N SER A 969 51.44 -34.29 -34.83
CA SER A 969 50.71 -35.02 -33.79
C SER A 969 51.48 -36.23 -33.26
N ARG A 970 51.29 -36.55 -31.97
CA ARG A 970 51.96 -37.69 -31.30
C ARG A 970 50.97 -38.53 -30.51
N SER A 971 51.23 -39.83 -30.42
CA SER A 971 50.45 -40.76 -29.59
C SER A 971 48.94 -40.76 -29.85
N CYS A 972 48.52 -40.54 -31.11
CA CYS A 972 47.11 -40.48 -31.48
C CYS A 972 46.56 -41.86 -31.89
N CYS A 973 45.31 -42.14 -31.53
CA CYS A 973 44.53 -43.29 -31.99
C CYS A 973 43.52 -42.83 -33.03
N VAL A 974 43.65 -43.32 -34.26
CA VAL A 974 42.76 -42.96 -35.38
C VAL A 974 42.15 -44.22 -35.98
N TYR A 975 40.82 -44.37 -35.89
CA TYR A 975 40.11 -45.57 -36.36
C TYR A 975 38.64 -45.30 -36.67
N GLY A 976 38.02 -46.06 -37.57
CA GLY A 976 36.58 -45.95 -37.84
C GLY A 976 36.14 -44.72 -38.65
N ASN A 977 37.06 -43.86 -39.07
CA ASN A 977 36.72 -42.67 -39.88
C ASN A 977 36.46 -43.05 -41.35
N ASN A 978 35.43 -42.46 -41.95
CA ASN A 978 35.06 -42.62 -43.35
C ASN A 978 35.41 -41.36 -44.15
N ILE A 979 36.42 -41.44 -45.02
CA ILE A 979 36.89 -40.31 -45.84
C ILE A 979 36.59 -40.60 -47.31
N THR A 980 35.71 -39.83 -47.94
CA THR A 980 35.20 -40.14 -49.29
C THR A 980 35.07 -38.91 -50.18
N GLY A 981 35.45 -39.02 -51.46
CA GLY A 981 35.27 -37.93 -52.42
C GLY A 981 36.17 -36.71 -52.20
N CYS A 982 37.19 -36.79 -51.34
CA CYS A 982 38.20 -35.73 -51.19
C CYS A 982 39.27 -35.82 -52.28
N LEU A 983 39.91 -34.68 -52.66
CA LEU A 983 41.03 -34.71 -53.62
C LEU A 983 42.25 -35.43 -53.05
N TYR A 984 42.53 -35.18 -51.78
CA TYR A 984 43.53 -35.84 -50.96
C TYR A 984 42.84 -36.38 -49.71
N SER A 985 42.84 -37.70 -49.54
CA SER A 985 42.13 -38.40 -48.46
C SER A 985 42.89 -38.41 -47.15
#